data_AF-A0A532TKI9-F1
#
_entry.id   AF-A0A532TKI9-F1
#
_cell.length_a   1.000
_cell.length_b   1.000
_cell.length_c   1.000
_cell.angle_alpha   90.00
_cell.angle_beta   90.00
_cell.angle_gamma   90.00
#
_symmetry.space_group_name_H-M   'P 1'
#
loop_
_entity.id
_entity.type
_entity.pdbx_description
1 polymer ?
#
loop_
_entity_poly.entity_id
_entity_poly.type
_entity_poly.pdbx_seq_one_letter_code
_entity_poly.pdbx_strand_id
1 'polypeptide(L)'
;MKKKLRYSLFILYIFISIGLFFLFHFILFQPNLYDTFSDWSFWVVFLLFLITIEEFYRFSKNGKRSEMSDFVALLFFFFLIFFLSKDFLTSIMGAFSIYLWFGIFELKDYPVLNKILIISLATYNIIFISGIISNVIGDPIVINTAFAFSFWIILGLGFILFGRKYIIVWRFMSPEYLTLFLYVIAWLAIVFINQYTPLNFVSQKAFLFNQFSIWELFMNVYVILITINWVIYFLSGPILDFMLGIKPFEDKRLLGLINEVKTNIGIKGRVKVGFGKYPILNAMAYGSIFDKRIALIAEDYEQVPEDEVKGIIAHELAHTKGKHTLILTFITTGDLIFRMLFGVPATYYDYTFGNPTLPFISFILLNLLVYLILFMFVRILEGKADLKTKKIGYAKELVKALYNLESFYATGREFGLNTMLLCDEKITKNNEILNYLDTADYINRSIIKPKRLSLVSNIINSHPPTYHRIAAILDDKLKPTKETLLPIICLKKSKQKYYAKLFEDARKKFKVIANEKFKEYFHIGDISAFMRNLNRIELYKLELEKDYMFKNKVTDEIVIGKLTDVKFKDDICDTDEYIVNDIKNGNEILLNSSLYTKSRVDLEAQYFLRKEGILKLVDIELNADKKNGKYIFLDKEGRKIFKNLKKKLPNSIGLIKEFSNNDIFFLIKGEIRIVKCLNVNISDNFKESELSFSEIPQSDGNKTIQYKLKDLIVKPKNIYIQIRRNEMFRKSELNVINWLIEKQLRTFVYLKKPVNNLEIGYIQDVKINIEDSKKKSNKGKNEKSNYISMKNIFGEDIKIPYNSLEVLLFEYNTAIIQKKSETSIFSKLGYLIVRKFKPEKIFYLNKI
;
A
#
# COMPACT_ATOMS: atom_id res chain seq x y z
N MET A 1 -28.19 -10.56 -0.59
CA MET A 1 -29.20 -11.01 0.41
C MET A 1 -30.51 -10.28 0.21
N LYS A 2 -31.65 -11.00 0.24
CA LYS A 2 -32.99 -10.41 0.13
C LYS A 2 -33.25 -9.41 1.27
N LYS A 3 -34.04 -8.37 1.00
CA LYS A 3 -34.33 -7.28 1.96
C LYS A 3 -34.89 -7.81 3.29
N LYS A 4 -35.88 -8.72 3.26
CA LYS A 4 -36.50 -9.30 4.47
C LYS A 4 -35.48 -9.97 5.39
N LEU A 5 -34.55 -10.76 4.82
CA LEU A 5 -33.49 -11.43 5.58
C LEU A 5 -32.54 -10.42 6.24
N ARG A 6 -32.20 -9.32 5.56
CA ARG A 6 -31.33 -8.28 6.13
C ARG A 6 -31.96 -7.59 7.34
N TYR A 7 -33.25 -7.23 7.26
CA TYR A 7 -33.97 -6.65 8.40
C TYR A 7 -34.13 -7.63 9.55
N SER A 8 -34.40 -8.91 9.26
CA SER A 8 -34.42 -9.96 10.28
C SER A 8 -33.08 -10.08 11.00
N LEU A 9 -31.95 -10.04 10.28
CA LEU A 9 -30.62 -10.04 10.89
C LEU A 9 -30.34 -8.79 11.72
N PHE A 10 -30.82 -7.62 11.30
CA PHE A 10 -30.70 -6.39 12.08
C PHE A 10 -31.46 -6.46 13.40
N ILE A 11 -32.71 -6.92 13.36
CA ILE A 11 -33.52 -7.13 14.55
C ILE A 11 -32.85 -8.15 15.48
N LEU A 12 -32.40 -9.27 14.91
CA LEU A 12 -31.67 -10.30 15.64
C LEU A 12 -30.40 -9.74 16.28
N TYR A 13 -29.63 -8.90 15.58
CA TYR A 13 -28.44 -8.26 16.13
C TYR A 13 -28.75 -7.35 17.32
N ILE A 14 -29.83 -6.56 17.27
CA ILE A 14 -30.23 -5.72 18.40
C ILE A 14 -30.58 -6.60 19.61
N PHE A 15 -31.43 -7.62 19.42
CA PHE A 15 -31.84 -8.51 20.51
C PHE A 15 -30.68 -9.30 21.08
N ILE A 16 -29.80 -9.85 20.23
CA ILE A 16 -28.60 -10.56 20.67
C ILE A 16 -27.65 -9.60 21.39
N SER A 17 -27.46 -8.38 20.90
CA SER A 17 -26.53 -7.42 21.55
C SER A 17 -27.04 -6.99 22.93
N ILE A 18 -28.34 -6.74 23.06
CA ILE A 18 -28.99 -6.42 24.35
C ILE A 18 -28.93 -7.64 25.27
N GLY A 19 -29.30 -8.82 24.77
CA GLY A 19 -29.27 -10.06 25.53
C GLY A 19 -27.87 -10.42 26.02
N LEU A 20 -26.85 -10.28 25.16
CA LEU A 20 -25.45 -10.44 25.54
C LEU A 20 -25.05 -9.39 26.58
N PHE A 21 -25.41 -8.12 26.42
CA PHE A 21 -25.10 -7.09 27.43
C PHE A 21 -25.68 -7.44 28.81
N PHE A 22 -26.94 -7.85 28.88
CA PHE A 22 -27.56 -8.31 30.13
C PHE A 22 -26.90 -9.56 30.69
N LEU A 23 -26.57 -10.52 29.82
CA LEU A 23 -25.88 -11.76 30.21
C LEU A 23 -24.48 -11.48 30.74
N PHE A 24 -23.71 -10.59 30.10
CA PHE A 24 -22.41 -10.13 30.56
C PHE A 24 -22.52 -9.39 31.90
N HIS A 25 -23.54 -8.55 32.07
CA HIS A 25 -23.79 -7.83 33.32
C HIS A 25 -24.15 -8.77 34.49
N PHE A 26 -24.97 -9.80 34.23
CA PHE A 26 -25.42 -10.74 35.27
C PHE A 26 -24.44 -11.88 35.58
N ILE A 27 -23.77 -12.44 34.57
CA ILE A 27 -22.98 -13.67 34.73
C ILE A 27 -21.53 -13.40 35.08
N LEU A 28 -20.90 -12.39 34.46
CA LEU A 28 -19.45 -12.26 34.50
C LEU A 28 -18.93 -11.33 35.58
N PHE A 29 -19.78 -10.46 36.12
CA PHE A 29 -19.25 -9.22 36.68
C PHE A 29 -19.75 -8.86 38.07
N GLN A 30 -20.98 -9.20 38.50
CA GLN A 30 -21.61 -8.67 39.74
C GLN A 30 -21.06 -7.29 40.22
N PRO A 31 -20.79 -6.28 39.35
CA PRO A 31 -20.12 -5.09 39.81
C PRO A 31 -21.18 -4.14 40.31
N ASN A 32 -20.76 -3.24 41.19
CA ASN A 32 -21.56 -2.07 41.49
C ASN A 32 -21.80 -1.31 40.16
N LEU A 33 -23.06 -0.98 39.83
CA LEU A 33 -23.39 -0.23 38.61
C LEU A 33 -22.55 1.06 38.49
N TYR A 34 -22.20 1.63 39.64
CA TYR A 34 -21.30 2.77 39.76
C TYR A 34 -19.91 2.55 39.11
N ASP A 35 -19.31 1.38 39.28
CA ASP A 35 -17.98 1.06 38.72
C ASP A 35 -18.04 0.94 37.20
N THR A 36 -19.14 0.40 36.67
CA THR A 36 -19.35 0.33 35.21
C THR A 36 -19.55 1.71 34.60
N PHE A 37 -20.32 2.60 35.24
CA PHE A 37 -20.57 3.95 34.74
C PHE A 37 -19.39 4.92 34.96
N SER A 38 -18.50 4.65 35.92
CA SER A 38 -17.28 5.43 36.12
C SER A 38 -16.16 5.05 35.15
N ASP A 39 -16.25 3.88 34.52
CA ASP A 39 -15.29 3.44 33.52
C ASP A 39 -15.46 4.17 32.17
N TRP A 40 -14.43 4.90 31.75
CA TRP A 40 -14.43 5.61 30.48
C TRP A 40 -14.58 4.67 29.27
N SER A 41 -14.07 3.44 29.36
CA SER A 41 -14.11 2.47 28.25
C SER A 41 -15.54 2.00 27.98
N PHE A 42 -16.38 1.92 29.01
CA PHE A 42 -17.81 1.65 28.86
C PHE A 42 -18.51 2.69 27.98
N TRP A 43 -18.29 3.98 28.25
CA TRP A 43 -18.89 5.07 27.47
C TRP A 43 -18.44 5.07 26.01
N VAL A 44 -17.18 4.72 25.75
CA VAL A 44 -16.66 4.57 24.39
C VAL A 44 -17.32 3.39 23.68
N VAL A 45 -17.47 2.24 24.33
CA VAL A 45 -18.19 1.08 23.78
C VAL A 45 -19.64 1.41 23.48
N PHE A 46 -20.33 2.07 24.41
CA PHE A 46 -21.73 2.49 24.24
C PHE A 46 -21.89 3.41 23.02
N LEU A 47 -21.02 4.41 22.88
CA LEU A 47 -21.04 5.29 21.71
C LEU A 47 -20.80 4.52 20.41
N LEU A 48 -19.80 3.62 20.38
CA LEU A 48 -19.49 2.80 19.21
C LEU A 48 -20.61 1.82 18.87
N PHE A 49 -21.30 1.28 19.86
CA PHE A 49 -22.47 0.43 19.69
C PHE A 49 -23.64 1.16 19.02
N LEU A 50 -23.91 2.42 19.42
CA LEU A 50 -24.91 3.24 18.73
C LEU A 50 -24.53 3.47 17.26
N ILE A 51 -23.24 3.65 16.98
CA ILE A 51 -22.73 3.79 15.61
C ILE A 51 -22.86 2.47 14.83
N THR A 52 -22.59 1.30 15.45
CA THR A 52 -22.75 0.00 14.77
C THR A 52 -24.21 -0.30 14.44
N ILE A 53 -25.16 0.08 15.31
CA ILE A 53 -26.60 0.00 15.01
C ILE A 53 -26.93 0.84 13.78
N GLU A 54 -26.43 2.08 13.70
CA GLU A 54 -26.67 2.95 12.54
C GLU A 54 -26.10 2.33 11.25
N GLU A 55 -24.86 1.84 11.30
CA GLU A 55 -24.21 1.16 10.18
C GLU A 55 -24.99 -0.09 9.73
N PHE A 56 -25.46 -0.91 10.67
CA PHE A 56 -26.18 -2.14 10.34
C PHE A 56 -27.61 -1.88 9.87
N TYR A 57 -28.26 -0.83 10.38
CA TYR A 57 -29.53 -0.33 9.85
C TYR A 57 -29.36 0.14 8.39
N ARG A 58 -28.30 0.90 8.09
CA ARG A 58 -27.99 1.36 6.73
C ARG A 58 -27.72 0.19 5.80
N PHE A 59 -26.94 -0.80 6.23
CA PHE A 59 -26.74 -2.05 5.49
C PHE A 59 -28.07 -2.76 5.23
N SER A 60 -28.94 -2.84 6.24
CA SER A 60 -30.23 -3.53 6.14
C SER A 60 -31.20 -2.84 5.20
N LYS A 61 -31.18 -1.51 5.17
CA LYS A 61 -31.95 -0.69 4.23
C LYS A 61 -31.39 -0.75 2.80
N ASN A 62 -30.09 -0.49 2.64
CA ASN A 62 -29.48 -0.20 1.34
C ASN A 62 -28.84 -1.42 0.68
N GLY A 63 -28.52 -2.47 1.43
CA GLY A 63 -27.97 -3.72 0.90
C GLY A 63 -26.48 -3.64 0.61
N LYS A 64 -25.84 -2.57 1.05
CA LYS A 64 -24.42 -2.31 0.93
C LYS A 64 -23.89 -1.84 2.28
N ARG A 65 -22.72 -2.36 2.66
CA ARG A 65 -21.94 -1.83 3.78
C ARG A 65 -21.45 -0.42 3.45
N SER A 66 -21.31 0.44 4.45
CA SER A 66 -20.76 1.77 4.22
C SER A 66 -19.26 1.69 3.89
N GLU A 67 -18.67 2.77 3.36
CA GLU A 67 -17.25 2.80 3.03
C GLU A 67 -16.35 2.70 4.28
N MET A 68 -16.88 2.99 5.46
CA MET A 68 -16.14 3.02 6.73
C MET A 68 -16.61 1.97 7.75
N SER A 69 -17.55 1.09 7.38
CA SER A 69 -18.14 0.11 8.29
C SER A 69 -17.10 -0.79 8.95
N ASP A 70 -16.05 -1.12 8.20
CA ASP A 70 -15.01 -2.05 8.64
C ASP A 70 -14.14 -1.42 9.74
N PHE A 71 -13.85 -0.12 9.62
CA PHE A 71 -13.14 0.63 10.65
C PHE A 71 -13.99 0.79 11.92
N VAL A 72 -15.29 1.05 11.76
CA VAL A 72 -16.24 1.11 12.89
C VAL A 72 -16.32 -0.24 13.61
N ALA A 73 -16.41 -1.35 12.87
CA ALA A 73 -16.46 -2.68 13.45
C ALA A 73 -15.17 -3.02 14.23
N LEU A 74 -14.00 -2.73 13.65
CA LEU A 74 -12.70 -2.91 14.33
C LEU A 74 -12.61 -2.11 15.62
N LEU A 75 -12.98 -0.83 15.60
CA LEU A 75 -12.99 0.01 16.81
C LEU A 75 -13.97 -0.52 17.86
N PHE A 76 -15.18 -0.90 17.45
CA PHE A 76 -16.19 -1.44 18.35
C PHE A 76 -15.69 -2.72 19.04
N PHE A 77 -15.20 -3.71 18.28
CA PHE A 77 -14.70 -4.95 18.87
C PHE A 77 -13.46 -4.72 19.73
N PHE A 78 -12.56 -3.80 19.33
CA PHE A 78 -11.40 -3.44 20.14
C PHE A 78 -11.81 -2.91 21.50
N PHE A 79 -12.66 -1.88 21.55
CA PHE A 79 -13.07 -1.29 22.83
C PHE A 79 -13.98 -2.21 23.62
N LEU A 80 -14.80 -3.06 22.97
CA LEU A 80 -15.64 -4.04 23.66
C LEU A 80 -14.77 -5.07 24.40
N ILE A 81 -13.77 -5.62 23.73
CA ILE A 81 -12.85 -6.57 24.35
C ILE A 81 -12.00 -5.86 25.41
N PHE A 82 -11.55 -4.62 25.16
CA PHE A 82 -10.77 -3.85 26.13
C PHE A 82 -11.55 -3.55 27.39
N PHE A 83 -12.84 -3.22 27.25
CA PHE A 83 -13.72 -3.02 28.39
C PHE A 83 -13.80 -4.29 29.26
N LEU A 84 -13.85 -5.48 28.65
CA LEU A 84 -13.97 -6.76 29.35
C LEU A 84 -12.64 -7.28 29.92
N SER A 85 -11.55 -7.21 29.16
CA SER A 85 -10.27 -7.82 29.55
C SER A 85 -9.33 -6.86 30.25
N LYS A 86 -9.49 -5.53 30.07
CA LYS A 86 -8.51 -4.50 30.41
C LYS A 86 -7.11 -4.72 29.83
N ASP A 87 -6.97 -5.69 28.92
CA ASP A 87 -5.74 -6.02 28.25
C ASP A 87 -5.75 -5.53 26.80
N PHE A 88 -4.81 -4.63 26.51
CA PHE A 88 -4.68 -3.99 25.21
C PHE A 88 -4.33 -5.00 24.10
N LEU A 89 -3.46 -5.98 24.38
CA LEU A 89 -3.01 -6.93 23.36
C LEU A 89 -4.13 -7.88 22.94
N THR A 90 -4.86 -8.45 23.91
CA THR A 90 -6.04 -9.30 23.69
C THR A 90 -7.11 -8.54 22.89
N SER A 91 -7.26 -7.25 23.15
CA SER A 91 -8.22 -6.39 22.47
C SER A 91 -7.89 -6.15 21.01
N ILE A 92 -6.62 -5.88 20.69
CA ILE A 92 -6.16 -5.76 19.29
C ILE A 92 -6.36 -7.09 18.57
N MET A 93 -5.83 -8.18 19.14
CA MET A 93 -5.83 -9.49 18.48
C MET A 93 -7.25 -10.03 18.28
N GLY A 94 -8.12 -9.86 19.28
CA GLY A 94 -9.52 -10.25 19.17
C GLY A 94 -10.31 -9.42 18.17
N ALA A 95 -10.11 -8.10 18.13
CA ALA A 95 -10.78 -7.24 17.15
C ALA A 95 -10.41 -7.61 15.70
N PHE A 96 -9.12 -7.82 15.43
CA PHE A 96 -8.68 -8.28 14.12
C PHE A 96 -9.14 -9.70 13.82
N SER A 97 -9.11 -10.61 14.80
CA SER A 97 -9.58 -11.99 14.62
C SER A 97 -11.05 -12.04 14.20
N ILE A 98 -11.93 -11.33 14.91
CA ILE A 98 -13.36 -11.26 14.59
C ILE A 98 -13.57 -10.64 13.20
N TYR A 99 -12.82 -9.58 12.87
CA TYR A 99 -12.93 -8.93 11.57
C TYR A 99 -12.47 -9.82 10.40
N LEU A 100 -11.37 -10.58 10.58
CA LEU A 100 -10.79 -11.42 9.54
C LEU A 100 -11.72 -12.56 9.09
N TRP A 101 -12.62 -13.05 9.96
CA TRP A 101 -13.66 -14.01 9.56
C TRP A 101 -14.51 -13.48 8.40
N PHE A 102 -14.88 -12.20 8.43
CA PHE A 102 -15.61 -11.56 7.34
C PHE A 102 -14.72 -11.34 6.11
N GLY A 103 -13.46 -10.95 6.32
CA GLY A 103 -12.48 -10.74 5.26
C GLY A 103 -12.21 -12.00 4.42
N ILE A 104 -12.10 -13.17 5.05
CA ILE A 104 -11.91 -14.46 4.35
C ILE A 104 -13.09 -14.76 3.43
N PHE A 105 -14.32 -14.55 3.91
CA PHE A 105 -15.52 -14.79 3.09
C PHE A 105 -15.60 -13.83 1.88
N GLU A 106 -15.26 -12.56 2.09
CA GLU A 106 -15.24 -11.56 1.04
C GLU A 106 -14.17 -11.89 -0.02
N LEU A 107 -12.96 -12.21 0.43
CA LEU A 107 -11.79 -12.39 -0.41
C LEU A 107 -11.56 -13.83 -0.87
N LYS A 108 -12.53 -14.74 -0.72
CA LYS A 108 -12.42 -16.16 -1.13
C LYS A 108 -12.03 -16.42 -2.60
N ASP A 109 -12.32 -15.49 -3.50
CA ASP A 109 -11.94 -15.64 -4.92
C ASP A 109 -10.48 -15.21 -5.17
N TYR A 110 -9.80 -14.61 -4.18
CA TYR A 110 -8.42 -14.16 -4.31
C TYR A 110 -7.50 -15.27 -3.82
N PRO A 111 -6.84 -16.03 -4.72
CA PRO A 111 -6.21 -17.29 -4.36
C PRO A 111 -5.07 -17.15 -3.35
N VAL A 112 -4.29 -16.06 -3.45
CA VAL A 112 -3.16 -15.78 -2.55
C VAL A 112 -3.64 -15.03 -1.31
N LEU A 113 -4.41 -13.95 -1.47
CA LEU A 113 -4.84 -13.10 -0.36
C LEU A 113 -5.74 -13.85 0.61
N ASN A 114 -6.64 -14.71 0.12
CA ASN A 114 -7.50 -15.53 0.99
C ASN A 114 -6.68 -16.44 1.92
N LYS A 115 -5.67 -17.12 1.37
CA LYS A 115 -4.80 -18.01 2.14
C LYS A 115 -4.00 -17.24 3.18
N ILE A 116 -3.47 -16.07 2.84
CA ILE A 116 -2.79 -15.18 3.81
C ILE A 116 -3.75 -14.80 4.94
N LEU A 117 -4.99 -14.43 4.63
CA LEU A 117 -5.98 -14.08 5.66
C LEU A 117 -6.37 -15.26 6.54
N ILE A 118 -6.41 -16.49 6.01
CA ILE A 118 -6.61 -17.71 6.81
C ILE A 118 -5.46 -17.89 7.81
N ILE A 119 -4.21 -17.69 7.38
CA ILE A 119 -3.03 -17.79 8.26
C ILE A 119 -3.12 -16.74 9.38
N SER A 120 -3.41 -15.49 9.03
CA SER A 120 -3.58 -14.41 10.00
C SER A 120 -4.73 -14.68 10.96
N LEU A 121 -5.87 -15.17 10.46
CA LEU A 121 -7.03 -15.48 11.29
C LEU A 121 -6.70 -16.59 12.30
N ALA A 122 -6.11 -17.69 11.86
CA ALA A 122 -5.76 -18.79 12.74
C ALA A 122 -4.76 -18.35 13.83
N THR A 123 -3.74 -17.57 13.43
CA THR A 123 -2.74 -17.04 14.36
C THR A 123 -3.38 -16.09 15.39
N TYR A 124 -4.21 -15.15 14.94
CA TYR A 124 -4.86 -14.19 15.84
C TYR A 124 -5.90 -14.85 16.75
N ASN A 125 -6.61 -15.89 16.29
CA ASN A 125 -7.50 -16.66 17.15
C ASN A 125 -6.75 -17.39 18.26
N ILE A 126 -5.60 -17.99 17.95
CA ILE A 126 -4.78 -18.66 18.96
C ILE A 126 -4.35 -17.65 20.04
N ILE A 127 -3.80 -16.50 19.63
CA ILE A 127 -3.39 -15.45 20.59
C ILE A 127 -4.59 -14.90 21.37
N PHE A 128 -5.73 -14.68 20.71
CA PHE A 128 -6.92 -14.13 21.35
C PHE A 128 -7.52 -15.09 22.39
N ILE A 129 -7.67 -16.37 22.05
CA ILE A 129 -8.16 -17.41 22.98
C ILE A 129 -7.20 -17.55 24.15
N SER A 130 -5.89 -17.57 23.88
CA SER A 130 -4.85 -17.56 24.92
C SER A 130 -4.94 -16.33 25.83
N GLY A 131 -5.28 -15.15 25.29
CA GLY A 131 -5.54 -13.94 26.08
C GLY A 131 -6.73 -14.06 27.01
N ILE A 132 -7.84 -14.65 26.53
CA ILE A 132 -9.01 -14.93 27.37
C ILE A 132 -8.64 -15.90 28.49
N ILE A 133 -7.95 -17.01 28.17
CA ILE A 133 -7.52 -18.01 29.14
C ILE A 133 -6.59 -17.37 30.19
N SER A 134 -5.61 -16.58 29.75
CA SER A 134 -4.71 -15.85 30.66
C SER A 134 -5.46 -14.92 31.60
N ASN A 135 -6.47 -14.21 31.12
CA ASN A 135 -7.29 -13.34 31.96
C ASN A 135 -8.12 -14.12 33.00
N VAL A 136 -8.61 -15.32 32.64
CA VAL A 136 -9.36 -16.19 33.57
C VAL A 136 -8.45 -16.83 34.63
N ILE A 137 -7.25 -17.26 34.24
CA ILE A 137 -6.27 -17.86 35.15
C ILE A 137 -5.59 -16.80 36.04
N GLY A 138 -5.57 -15.54 35.60
CA GLY A 138 -4.82 -14.47 36.26
C GLY A 138 -3.31 -14.52 35.98
N ASP A 139 -2.88 -15.29 34.97
CA ASP A 139 -1.48 -15.49 34.60
C ASP A 139 -1.25 -15.20 33.10
N PRO A 140 -0.39 -14.23 32.74
CA PRO A 140 -0.10 -13.90 31.34
C PRO A 140 0.75 -14.95 30.60
N ILE A 141 1.19 -16.05 31.23
CA ILE A 141 2.06 -17.05 30.59
C ILE A 141 1.48 -17.62 29.29
N VAL A 142 0.16 -17.87 29.25
CA VAL A 142 -0.50 -18.49 28.09
C VAL A 142 -0.52 -17.53 26.89
N ILE A 143 -0.91 -16.26 27.09
CA ILE A 143 -0.89 -15.24 26.02
C ILE A 143 0.54 -14.91 25.57
N ASN A 144 1.47 -14.78 26.51
CA ASN A 144 2.87 -14.50 26.20
C ASN A 144 3.47 -15.62 25.33
N THR A 145 3.19 -16.88 25.68
CA THR A 145 3.63 -18.05 24.93
C THR A 145 2.99 -18.12 23.55
N ALA A 146 1.68 -17.92 23.46
CA ALA A 146 0.99 -17.88 22.17
C ALA A 146 1.55 -16.79 21.24
N PHE A 147 1.87 -15.61 21.78
CA PHE A 147 2.49 -14.54 21.01
C PHE A 147 3.93 -14.88 20.61
N ALA A 148 4.77 -15.37 21.54
CA ALA A 148 6.17 -15.71 21.28
C ALA A 148 6.30 -16.80 20.18
N PHE A 149 5.33 -17.71 20.11
CA PHE A 149 5.28 -18.77 19.09
C PHE A 149 4.41 -18.46 17.87
N SER A 150 3.76 -17.29 17.82
CA SER A 150 2.87 -16.89 16.71
C SER A 150 3.56 -16.92 15.35
N PHE A 151 4.84 -16.54 15.29
CA PHE A 151 5.62 -16.61 14.06
C PHE A 151 5.75 -18.05 13.53
N TRP A 152 5.97 -19.03 14.40
CA TRP A 152 6.07 -20.44 14.02
C TRP A 152 4.74 -20.99 13.52
N ILE A 153 3.63 -20.52 14.09
CA ILE A 153 2.27 -20.83 13.61
C ILE A 153 2.09 -20.29 12.19
N ILE A 154 2.46 -19.03 11.93
CA ILE A 154 2.39 -18.42 10.60
C ILE A 154 3.22 -19.22 9.60
N LEU A 155 4.44 -19.63 10.00
CA LEU A 155 5.33 -20.42 9.15
C LEU A 155 4.73 -21.79 8.81
N GLY A 156 4.25 -22.53 9.82
CA GLY A 156 3.64 -23.84 9.63
C GLY A 156 2.39 -23.80 8.76
N LEU A 157 1.48 -22.86 9.03
CA LEU A 157 0.26 -22.67 8.23
C LEU A 157 0.58 -22.20 6.80
N GLY A 158 1.59 -21.35 6.63
CA GLY A 158 2.09 -20.95 5.32
C GLY A 158 2.53 -22.15 4.48
N PHE A 159 3.30 -23.07 5.08
CA PHE A 159 3.70 -24.31 4.42
C PHE A 159 2.49 -25.21 4.09
N ILE A 160 1.52 -25.33 5.00
CA ILE A 160 0.29 -26.12 4.76
C ILE A 160 -0.52 -25.56 3.58
N LEU A 161 -0.69 -24.24 3.48
CA LEU A 161 -1.57 -23.62 2.46
C LEU A 161 -0.90 -23.38 1.10
N PHE A 162 0.39 -23.10 1.07
CA PHE A 162 1.14 -22.77 -0.15
C PHE A 162 2.15 -23.86 -0.57
N GLY A 163 2.37 -24.88 0.28
CA GLY A 163 3.25 -26.01 -0.01
C GLY A 163 4.71 -25.59 -0.20
N ARG A 164 5.40 -26.27 -1.14
CA ARG A 164 6.82 -26.00 -1.47
C ARG A 164 7.07 -24.56 -1.93
N LYS A 165 6.08 -23.85 -2.46
CA LYS A 165 6.23 -22.43 -2.85
C LYS A 165 6.47 -21.52 -1.64
N TYR A 166 5.87 -21.85 -0.50
CA TYR A 166 6.12 -21.11 0.73
C TYR A 166 7.55 -21.26 1.23
N ILE A 167 8.18 -22.43 0.98
CA ILE A 167 9.59 -22.64 1.31
C ILE A 167 10.43 -21.61 0.56
N ILE A 168 10.11 -21.29 -0.69
CA ILE A 168 10.83 -20.28 -1.47
C ILE A 168 10.72 -18.92 -0.79
N VAL A 169 9.50 -18.50 -0.43
CA VAL A 169 9.30 -17.24 0.31
C VAL A 169 10.08 -17.26 1.62
N TRP A 170 9.94 -18.31 2.43
CA TRP A 170 10.64 -18.46 3.71
C TRP A 170 12.16 -18.42 3.57
N ARG A 171 12.72 -19.12 2.57
CA ARG A 171 14.15 -19.09 2.22
C ARG A 171 14.63 -17.65 2.04
N PHE A 172 13.83 -16.82 1.38
CA PHE A 172 14.20 -15.44 1.07
C PHE A 172 13.75 -14.40 2.10
N MET A 173 12.97 -14.77 3.13
CA MET A 173 12.48 -13.76 4.08
C MET A 173 13.57 -13.26 5.04
N SER A 174 14.58 -14.08 5.44
CA SER A 174 15.82 -13.65 6.13
C SER A 174 16.62 -14.83 6.75
N PRO A 175 17.96 -14.78 6.79
CA PRO A 175 18.79 -15.63 7.67
C PRO A 175 18.47 -15.53 9.17
N GLU A 176 17.91 -14.40 9.62
CA GLU A 176 17.57 -14.11 11.00
C GLU A 176 16.54 -15.08 11.58
N TYR A 177 15.71 -15.72 10.74
CA TYR A 177 14.78 -16.75 11.21
C TYR A 177 15.46 -18.04 11.64
N LEU A 178 16.60 -18.39 11.03
CA LEU A 178 17.44 -19.47 11.54
C LEU A 178 17.97 -19.11 12.93
N THR A 179 18.38 -17.85 13.11
CA THR A 179 18.85 -17.39 14.41
C THR A 179 17.73 -17.48 15.45
N LEU A 180 16.51 -17.08 15.09
CA LEU A 180 15.33 -17.26 15.93
C LEU A 180 15.05 -18.74 16.25
N PHE A 181 15.16 -19.63 15.27
CA PHE A 181 15.02 -21.08 15.48
C PHE A 181 16.04 -21.62 16.49
N LEU A 182 17.30 -21.24 16.32
CA LEU A 182 18.38 -21.65 17.20
C LEU A 182 18.23 -21.05 18.60
N TYR A 183 17.68 -19.85 18.74
CA TYR A 183 17.32 -19.28 20.03
C TYR A 183 16.22 -20.09 20.72
N VAL A 184 15.22 -20.59 19.99
CA VAL A 184 14.22 -21.52 20.56
C VAL A 184 14.89 -22.79 21.05
N ILE A 185 15.76 -23.41 20.25
CA ILE A 185 16.49 -24.61 20.65
C ILE A 185 17.35 -24.35 21.88
N ALA A 186 18.03 -23.20 21.95
CA ALA A 186 18.82 -22.79 23.10
C ALA A 186 17.97 -22.70 24.37
N TRP A 187 16.80 -22.06 24.27
CA TRP A 187 15.85 -21.99 25.37
C TRP A 187 15.35 -23.36 25.82
N LEU A 188 14.99 -24.23 24.88
CA LEU A 188 14.57 -25.60 25.20
C LEU A 188 15.68 -26.39 25.88
N ALA A 189 16.93 -26.23 25.44
CA ALA A 189 18.08 -26.85 26.08
C ALA A 189 18.28 -26.32 27.52
N ILE A 190 18.19 -25.00 27.71
CA ILE A 190 18.27 -24.36 29.04
C ILE A 190 17.18 -24.91 29.98
N VAL A 191 15.93 -24.97 29.52
CA VAL A 191 14.80 -25.48 30.30
C VAL A 191 15.00 -26.94 30.67
N PHE A 192 15.41 -27.77 29.71
CA PHE A 192 15.71 -29.18 29.94
C PHE A 192 16.81 -29.35 30.99
N ILE A 193 17.91 -28.60 30.87
CA ILE A 193 19.03 -28.70 31.81
C ILE A 193 18.61 -28.26 33.21
N ASN A 194 17.85 -27.16 33.35
CA ASN A 194 17.32 -26.72 34.65
C ASN A 194 16.39 -27.74 35.31
N GLN A 195 15.61 -28.46 34.50
CA GLN A 195 14.64 -29.41 35.02
C GLN A 195 15.31 -30.74 35.44
N TYR A 196 16.35 -31.17 34.72
CA TYR A 196 16.93 -32.51 34.86
C TYR A 196 18.36 -32.54 35.42
N THR A 197 18.97 -31.38 35.68
CA THR A 197 20.32 -31.29 36.26
C THR A 197 20.34 -30.31 37.44
N PRO A 198 21.30 -30.40 38.37
CA PRO A 198 21.42 -29.46 39.50
C PRO A 198 21.93 -28.06 39.09
N LEU A 199 22.09 -27.79 37.79
CA LEU A 199 22.57 -26.52 37.27
C LEU A 199 21.38 -25.59 36.99
N ASN A 200 21.34 -24.42 37.63
CA ASN A 200 20.32 -23.39 37.42
C ASN A 200 20.79 -22.33 36.39
N PHE A 201 20.41 -22.50 35.12
CA PHE A 201 20.73 -21.65 33.98
C PHE A 201 19.87 -20.38 33.83
N VAL A 202 18.80 -20.18 34.61
CA VAL A 202 17.94 -18.99 34.43
C VAL A 202 18.26 -17.93 35.48
N SER A 203 19.29 -17.14 35.19
CA SER A 203 19.57 -15.88 35.85
C SER A 203 19.45 -14.74 34.82
N GLN A 204 18.25 -14.19 34.66
CA GLN A 204 18.01 -12.92 33.94
C GLN A 204 18.50 -11.71 34.76
N LYS A 205 19.39 -11.90 35.75
CA LYS A 205 19.92 -10.85 36.60
C LYS A 205 20.60 -9.79 35.72
N ALA A 206 20.31 -8.53 36.01
CA ALA A 206 20.98 -7.40 35.37
C ALA A 206 22.42 -7.30 35.89
N PHE A 207 23.40 -7.19 34.99
CA PHE A 207 24.81 -7.11 35.38
C PHE A 207 25.13 -5.89 36.27
N LEU A 208 24.53 -4.73 35.98
CA LEU A 208 24.82 -3.50 36.72
C LEU A 208 24.23 -3.47 38.14
N PHE A 209 23.22 -4.29 38.43
CA PHE A 209 22.44 -4.20 39.67
C PHE A 209 22.54 -5.44 40.56
N ASN A 210 23.34 -6.44 40.15
CA ASN A 210 23.49 -7.69 40.88
C ASN A 210 24.97 -8.11 40.92
N GLN A 211 25.36 -8.81 41.99
CA GLN A 211 26.66 -9.46 42.06
C GLN A 211 26.62 -10.79 41.29
N PHE A 212 27.70 -11.10 40.57
CA PHE A 212 27.86 -12.33 39.78
C PHE A 212 29.09 -13.10 40.23
N SER A 213 28.94 -14.40 40.39
CA SER A 213 30.07 -15.33 40.28
C SER A 213 30.46 -15.52 38.80
N ILE A 214 31.71 -15.95 38.56
CA ILE A 214 32.19 -16.26 37.19
C ILE A 214 31.31 -17.33 36.53
N TRP A 215 30.90 -18.33 37.29
CA TRP A 215 30.00 -19.38 36.80
C TRP A 215 28.61 -18.86 36.43
N GLU A 216 28.00 -18.01 37.27
CA GLU A 216 26.70 -17.39 36.95
C GLU A 216 26.77 -16.48 35.72
N LEU A 217 27.92 -15.85 35.45
CA LEU A 217 28.12 -15.04 34.26
C LEU A 217 28.12 -15.90 32.99
N PHE A 218 28.86 -17.01 32.97
CA PHE A 218 28.90 -17.91 31.80
C PHE A 218 27.58 -18.64 31.56
N MET A 219 26.85 -18.97 32.63
CA MET A 219 25.54 -19.61 32.55
C MET A 219 24.39 -18.62 32.31
N ASN A 220 24.69 -17.33 32.12
CA ASN A 220 23.68 -16.32 31.82
C ASN A 220 23.15 -16.49 30.39
N VAL A 221 21.81 -16.41 30.22
CA VAL A 221 21.14 -16.51 28.92
C VAL A 221 21.67 -15.52 27.88
N TYR A 222 22.04 -14.29 28.26
CA TYR A 222 22.59 -13.32 27.33
C TYR A 222 23.94 -13.79 26.77
N VAL A 223 24.80 -14.39 27.59
CA VAL A 223 26.12 -14.92 27.18
C VAL A 223 25.96 -16.14 26.27
N ILE A 224 24.99 -17.01 26.56
CA ILE A 224 24.65 -18.15 25.71
C ILE A 224 24.16 -17.66 24.34
N LEU A 225 23.23 -16.71 24.30
CA LEU A 225 22.71 -16.16 23.05
C LEU A 225 23.79 -15.43 22.23
N ILE A 226 24.68 -14.68 22.89
CA ILE A 226 25.84 -14.06 22.25
C ILE A 226 26.74 -15.15 21.62
N THR A 227 27.03 -16.22 22.37
CA THR A 227 27.85 -17.34 21.88
C THR A 227 27.22 -18.00 20.65
N ILE A 228 25.92 -18.27 20.70
CA ILE A 228 25.16 -18.85 19.59
C ILE A 228 25.20 -17.93 18.36
N ASN A 229 25.01 -16.62 18.55
CA ASN A 229 25.11 -15.65 17.45
C ASN A 229 26.47 -15.69 16.74
N TRP A 230 27.57 -15.81 17.49
CA TRP A 230 28.91 -15.97 16.92
C TRP A 230 29.10 -17.32 16.21
N VAL A 231 28.60 -18.41 16.79
CA VAL A 231 28.62 -19.74 16.14
C VAL A 231 27.87 -19.69 14.82
N ILE A 232 26.67 -19.09 14.78
CA ILE A 232 25.88 -18.90 13.56
C ILE A 232 26.66 -18.06 12.56
N TYR A 233 27.29 -16.96 12.98
CA TYR A 233 28.09 -16.14 12.10
C TYR A 233 29.18 -16.95 11.39
N PHE A 234 29.94 -17.76 12.12
CA PHE A 234 31.01 -18.58 11.53
C PHE A 234 30.48 -19.71 10.64
N LEU A 235 29.35 -20.32 10.99
CA LEU A 235 28.72 -21.40 10.24
C LEU A 235 27.72 -20.94 9.17
N SER A 236 27.49 -19.64 9.05
CA SER A 236 26.44 -19.06 8.20
C SER A 236 26.57 -19.47 6.73
N GLY A 237 27.79 -19.60 6.22
CA GLY A 237 28.03 -19.97 4.82
C GLY A 237 27.40 -21.32 4.43
N PRO A 238 27.85 -22.45 4.99
CA PRO A 238 27.26 -23.77 4.71
C PRO A 238 25.78 -23.88 5.06
N ILE A 239 25.35 -23.24 6.16
CA ILE A 239 23.94 -23.31 6.57
C ILE A 239 23.06 -22.60 5.55
N LEU A 240 23.46 -21.42 5.06
CA LEU A 240 22.71 -20.69 4.05
C LEU A 240 22.68 -21.40 2.70
N ASP A 241 23.77 -22.06 2.29
CA ASP A 241 23.73 -22.91 1.08
C ASP A 241 22.63 -23.97 1.17
N PHE A 242 22.60 -24.69 2.31
CA PHE A 242 21.61 -25.73 2.55
C PHE A 242 20.19 -25.17 2.61
N MET A 243 19.98 -24.13 3.42
CA MET A 243 18.66 -23.52 3.60
C MET A 243 18.12 -22.97 2.29
N LEU A 244 18.92 -22.19 1.57
CA LEU A 244 18.55 -21.54 0.31
C LEU A 244 18.64 -22.49 -0.89
N GLY A 245 19.05 -23.74 -0.71
CA GLY A 245 19.21 -24.70 -1.81
C GLY A 245 20.19 -24.22 -2.90
N ILE A 246 21.21 -23.46 -2.50
CA ILE A 246 22.23 -22.93 -3.41
C ILE A 246 23.20 -24.06 -3.74
N LYS A 247 23.43 -24.28 -5.03
CA LYS A 247 24.40 -25.28 -5.50
C LYS A 247 25.67 -24.60 -5.99
N PRO A 248 26.84 -25.24 -5.86
CA PRO A 248 28.06 -24.79 -6.52
C PRO A 248 27.82 -24.58 -8.01
N PHE A 249 28.34 -23.49 -8.54
CA PHE A 249 28.11 -23.09 -9.92
C PHE A 249 29.43 -23.08 -10.70
N GLU A 250 29.47 -23.73 -11.86
CA GLU A 250 30.71 -23.99 -12.62
C GLU A 250 30.77 -23.31 -13.99
N ASP A 251 29.78 -22.50 -14.36
CA ASP A 251 29.80 -21.78 -15.64
C ASP A 251 30.97 -20.78 -15.71
N LYS A 252 31.81 -20.94 -16.74
CA LYS A 252 32.99 -20.12 -17.00
C LYS A 252 32.63 -18.65 -17.22
N ARG A 253 31.47 -18.35 -17.84
CA ARG A 253 31.06 -16.96 -18.13
C ARG A 253 30.80 -16.21 -16.83
N LEU A 254 29.86 -16.67 -16.00
CA LEU A 254 29.53 -15.98 -14.74
C LEU A 254 30.71 -15.96 -13.76
N LEU A 255 31.49 -17.05 -13.69
CA LEU A 255 32.72 -17.07 -12.88
C LEU A 255 33.74 -16.03 -13.37
N GLY A 256 33.85 -15.81 -14.68
CA GLY A 256 34.64 -14.74 -15.28
C GLY A 256 34.20 -13.36 -14.79
N LEU A 257 32.89 -13.07 -14.89
CA LEU A 257 32.29 -11.80 -14.45
C LEU A 257 32.53 -11.54 -12.96
N ILE A 258 32.28 -12.54 -12.12
CA ILE A 258 32.49 -12.42 -10.67
C ILE A 258 33.97 -12.19 -10.36
N ASN A 259 34.88 -12.88 -11.06
CA ASN A 259 36.32 -12.67 -10.85
C ASN A 259 36.80 -11.30 -11.32
N GLU A 260 36.27 -10.78 -12.42
CA GLU A 260 36.50 -9.40 -12.90
C GLU A 260 36.10 -8.39 -11.80
N VAL A 261 34.85 -8.45 -11.35
CA VAL A 261 34.32 -7.53 -10.33
C VAL A 261 35.05 -7.70 -9.00
N LYS A 262 35.36 -8.93 -8.58
CA LYS A 262 36.14 -9.24 -7.37
C LYS A 262 37.53 -8.61 -7.40
N THR A 263 38.17 -8.61 -8.57
CA THR A 263 39.50 -8.00 -8.77
C THR A 263 39.38 -6.49 -8.69
N ASN A 264 38.41 -5.90 -9.39
CA ASN A 264 38.16 -4.46 -9.40
C ASN A 264 37.83 -3.91 -7.99
N ILE A 265 37.09 -4.67 -7.18
CA ILE A 265 36.77 -4.26 -5.80
C ILE A 265 37.89 -4.54 -4.78
N GLY A 266 38.93 -5.27 -5.20
CA GLY A 266 40.11 -5.58 -4.39
C GLY A 266 39.87 -6.60 -3.28
N ILE A 267 39.01 -7.60 -3.48
CA ILE A 267 38.86 -8.73 -2.55
C ILE A 267 39.99 -9.73 -2.81
N LYS A 268 40.88 -9.88 -1.83
CA LYS A 268 41.90 -10.94 -1.80
C LYS A 268 41.27 -12.25 -1.28
N GLY A 269 41.62 -13.37 -1.90
CA GLY A 269 41.16 -14.71 -1.54
C GLY A 269 40.05 -15.28 -2.44
N ARG A 270 39.69 -16.54 -2.17
CA ARG A 270 38.62 -17.25 -2.89
C ARG A 270 37.25 -16.76 -2.42
N VAL A 271 36.37 -16.47 -3.36
CA VAL A 271 34.93 -16.28 -3.12
C VAL A 271 34.23 -17.49 -3.74
N LYS A 272 33.45 -18.22 -2.95
CA LYS A 272 32.68 -19.36 -3.48
C LYS A 272 31.44 -18.83 -4.17
N VAL A 273 31.17 -19.33 -5.37
CA VAL A 273 30.04 -18.91 -6.19
C VAL A 273 29.01 -20.03 -6.20
N GLY A 274 27.77 -19.66 -5.94
CA GLY A 274 26.63 -20.55 -6.04
C GLY A 274 25.52 -19.98 -6.91
N PHE A 275 24.62 -20.86 -7.34
CA PHE A 275 23.42 -20.50 -8.07
C PHE A 275 22.19 -21.12 -7.43
N GLY A 276 21.13 -20.32 -7.29
CA GLY A 276 19.81 -20.75 -6.87
C GLY A 276 18.79 -20.52 -7.99
N LYS A 277 18.15 -21.60 -8.45
CA LYS A 277 17.13 -21.52 -9.50
C LYS A 277 15.76 -21.13 -8.92
N TYR A 278 15.38 -19.86 -9.02
CA TYR A 278 14.16 -19.31 -8.41
C TYR A 278 13.52 -18.21 -9.26
N PRO A 279 12.19 -18.00 -9.20
CA PRO A 279 11.47 -17.05 -10.07
C PRO A 279 11.68 -15.56 -9.71
N ILE A 280 12.82 -15.21 -9.10
CA ILE A 280 13.20 -13.85 -8.73
C ILE A 280 14.61 -13.59 -9.21
N LEU A 281 14.89 -12.36 -9.61
CA LEU A 281 16.25 -11.89 -9.84
C LEU A 281 16.80 -11.28 -8.56
N ASN A 282 17.79 -11.93 -7.96
CA ASN A 282 18.50 -11.42 -6.80
C ASN A 282 19.96 -11.92 -6.80
N ALA A 283 20.84 -11.27 -6.06
CA ALA A 283 22.08 -11.91 -5.65
C ALA A 283 22.33 -11.60 -4.18
N MET A 284 23.12 -12.43 -3.54
CA MET A 284 23.39 -12.30 -2.11
C MET A 284 24.86 -12.61 -1.84
N ALA A 285 25.56 -11.69 -1.20
CA ALA A 285 26.82 -11.99 -0.54
C ALA A 285 26.58 -12.43 0.91
N TYR A 286 27.16 -13.55 1.31
CA TYR A 286 26.95 -14.13 2.64
C TYR A 286 28.18 -14.91 3.11
N GLY A 287 28.09 -15.39 4.36
CA GLY A 287 29.15 -16.09 5.06
C GLY A 287 29.99 -15.17 5.94
N SER A 288 30.91 -15.80 6.68
CA SER A 288 31.83 -15.11 7.57
C SER A 288 32.98 -14.48 6.80
N ILE A 289 33.79 -13.65 7.46
CA ILE A 289 35.02 -13.09 6.87
C ILE A 289 36.01 -14.17 6.37
N PHE A 290 35.93 -15.39 6.90
CA PHE A 290 36.77 -16.53 6.55
C PHE A 290 36.16 -17.41 5.46
N ASP A 291 34.84 -17.38 5.27
CA ASP A 291 34.11 -18.15 4.26
C ASP A 291 33.25 -17.21 3.39
N LYS A 292 33.89 -16.51 2.45
CA LYS A 292 33.22 -15.54 1.57
C LYS A 292 32.46 -16.26 0.47
N ARG A 293 31.15 -16.02 0.39
CA ARG A 293 30.27 -16.63 -0.61
C ARG A 293 29.43 -15.58 -1.31
N ILE A 294 29.10 -15.86 -2.57
CA ILE A 294 28.10 -15.12 -3.33
C ILE A 294 27.19 -16.12 -4.04
N ALA A 295 25.89 -15.85 -4.03
CA ALA A 295 24.91 -16.62 -4.78
C ALA A 295 24.15 -15.72 -5.73
N LEU A 296 24.03 -16.15 -6.98
CA LEU A 296 23.09 -15.58 -7.94
C LEU A 296 21.79 -16.37 -7.87
N ILE A 297 20.68 -15.65 -7.81
CA ILE A 297 19.33 -16.18 -7.71
C ILE A 297 18.58 -15.68 -8.94
N ALA A 298 18.22 -16.59 -9.85
CA ALA A 298 17.46 -16.27 -11.06
C ALA A 298 16.69 -17.50 -11.53
N GLU A 299 15.63 -17.32 -12.33
CA GLU A 299 14.94 -18.44 -12.95
C GLU A 299 15.85 -19.07 -14.01
N ASP A 300 16.49 -18.18 -14.74
CA ASP A 300 17.51 -18.44 -15.73
C ASP A 300 18.49 -17.27 -15.71
N TYR A 301 19.78 -17.56 -15.47
CA TYR A 301 20.80 -16.52 -15.42
C TYR A 301 21.14 -15.98 -16.81
N GLU A 302 20.87 -16.74 -17.88
CA GLU A 302 21.15 -16.34 -19.26
C GLU A 302 20.20 -15.26 -19.76
N GLN A 303 19.02 -15.14 -19.14
CA GLN A 303 18.00 -14.15 -19.45
C GLN A 303 18.26 -12.79 -18.78
N VAL A 304 19.22 -12.72 -17.87
CA VAL A 304 19.56 -11.48 -17.17
C VAL A 304 20.66 -10.75 -17.95
N PRO A 305 20.47 -9.48 -18.32
CA PRO A 305 21.51 -8.68 -18.96
C PRO A 305 22.81 -8.68 -18.14
N GLU A 306 23.95 -8.88 -18.82
CA GLU A 306 25.25 -9.01 -18.18
C GLU A 306 25.66 -7.78 -17.38
N ASP A 307 25.31 -6.59 -17.87
CA ASP A 307 25.54 -5.32 -17.20
C ASP A 307 24.81 -5.25 -15.86
N GLU A 308 23.55 -5.67 -15.80
CA GLU A 308 22.78 -5.74 -14.55
C GLU A 308 23.39 -6.74 -13.55
N VAL A 309 23.80 -7.91 -14.04
CA VAL A 309 24.48 -8.93 -13.23
C VAL A 309 25.77 -8.37 -12.64
N LYS A 310 26.60 -7.66 -13.42
CA LYS A 310 27.81 -6.98 -12.94
C LYS A 310 27.48 -5.95 -11.84
N GLY A 311 26.45 -5.13 -12.03
CA GLY A 311 26.02 -4.12 -11.06
C GLY A 311 25.58 -4.73 -9.72
N ILE A 312 24.77 -5.79 -9.77
CA ILE A 312 24.31 -6.51 -8.57
C ILE A 312 25.49 -7.18 -7.86
N ILE A 313 26.34 -7.91 -8.59
CA ILE A 313 27.52 -8.58 -8.00
C ILE A 313 28.46 -7.56 -7.37
N ALA A 314 28.67 -6.41 -8.01
CA ALA A 314 29.52 -5.35 -7.48
C ALA A 314 29.00 -4.81 -6.14
N HIS A 315 27.70 -4.62 -6.03
CA HIS A 315 27.02 -4.25 -4.78
C HIS A 315 27.19 -5.31 -3.68
N GLU A 316 26.89 -6.56 -3.98
CA GLU A 316 27.01 -7.65 -3.01
C GLU A 316 28.46 -7.86 -2.54
N LEU A 317 29.43 -7.83 -3.46
CA LEU A 317 30.85 -7.90 -3.10
C LEU A 317 31.30 -6.66 -2.31
N ALA A 318 30.66 -5.50 -2.48
CA ALA A 318 30.94 -4.33 -1.65
C ALA A 318 30.58 -4.58 -0.19
N HIS A 319 29.49 -5.29 0.10
CA HIS A 319 29.17 -5.76 1.46
C HIS A 319 30.26 -6.66 2.03
N THR A 320 30.77 -7.61 1.23
CA THR A 320 31.85 -8.52 1.64
C THR A 320 33.14 -7.76 1.95
N LYS A 321 33.54 -6.84 1.06
CA LYS A 321 34.75 -6.04 1.26
C LYS A 321 34.60 -5.06 2.43
N GLY A 322 33.39 -4.55 2.68
CA GLY A 322 33.05 -3.71 3.82
C GLY A 322 32.90 -4.47 5.15
N LYS A 323 32.95 -5.82 5.12
CA LYS A 323 32.72 -6.70 6.28
C LYS A 323 31.37 -6.42 6.96
N HIS A 324 30.34 -6.09 6.17
CA HIS A 324 29.05 -5.65 6.70
C HIS A 324 28.37 -6.74 7.57
N THR A 325 28.50 -8.02 7.22
CA THR A 325 27.98 -9.13 8.04
C THR A 325 28.62 -9.17 9.42
N LEU A 326 29.94 -8.97 9.53
CA LEU A 326 30.66 -8.90 10.81
C LEU A 326 30.22 -7.69 11.64
N ILE A 327 30.05 -6.52 11.01
CA ILE A 327 29.56 -5.31 11.68
C ILE A 327 28.16 -5.56 12.25
N LEU A 328 27.27 -6.21 11.50
CA LEU A 328 25.94 -6.53 11.98
C LEU A 328 25.97 -7.52 13.16
N THR A 329 26.85 -8.53 13.12
CA THR A 329 27.09 -9.42 14.27
C THR A 329 27.54 -8.62 15.50
N PHE A 330 28.49 -7.70 15.38
CA PHE A 330 28.89 -6.84 16.50
C PHE A 330 27.76 -5.95 17.02
N ILE A 331 26.92 -5.38 16.14
CA ILE A 331 25.77 -4.57 16.55
C ILE A 331 24.78 -5.43 17.36
N THR A 332 24.45 -6.62 16.88
CA THR A 332 23.55 -7.55 17.59
C THR A 332 24.15 -8.04 18.91
N THR A 333 25.45 -8.29 18.98
CA THR A 333 26.15 -8.57 20.25
C THR A 333 26.09 -7.37 21.20
N GLY A 334 26.28 -6.14 20.69
CA GLY A 334 26.16 -4.91 21.49
C GLY A 334 24.75 -4.72 22.07
N ASP A 335 23.70 -5.01 21.28
CA ASP A 335 22.31 -4.99 21.77
C ASP A 335 22.09 -6.00 22.90
N LEU A 336 22.58 -7.25 22.75
CA LEU A 336 22.48 -8.27 23.79
C LEU A 336 23.28 -7.90 25.06
N ILE A 337 24.46 -7.28 24.92
CA ILE A 337 25.24 -6.78 26.05
C ILE A 337 24.49 -5.66 26.76
N PHE A 338 23.93 -4.70 26.01
CA PHE A 338 23.12 -3.63 26.59
C PHE A 338 21.93 -4.20 27.37
N ARG A 339 21.21 -5.17 26.79
CA ARG A 339 20.11 -5.87 27.44
C ARG A 339 20.54 -6.58 28.72
N MET A 340 21.69 -7.25 28.69
CA MET A 340 22.31 -7.89 29.86
C MET A 340 22.65 -6.89 30.97
N LEU A 341 23.22 -5.72 30.61
CA LEU A 341 23.60 -4.69 31.57
C LEU A 341 22.38 -4.16 32.35
N PHE A 342 21.27 -3.93 31.66
CA PHE A 342 20.05 -3.34 32.22
C PHE A 342 18.98 -4.36 32.62
N GLY A 343 19.20 -5.66 32.40
CA GLY A 343 18.21 -6.71 32.67
C GLY A 343 16.96 -6.64 31.76
N VAL A 344 17.10 -6.07 30.56
CA VAL A 344 16.02 -6.03 29.57
C VAL A 344 15.94 -7.39 28.87
N PRO A 345 14.77 -8.02 28.72
CA PRO A 345 14.66 -9.34 28.12
C PRO A 345 15.34 -9.45 26.75
N ALA A 346 15.94 -10.60 26.44
CA ALA A 346 16.68 -10.79 25.18
C ALA A 346 15.74 -11.02 24.00
N THR A 347 14.67 -11.79 24.22
CA THR A 347 13.78 -12.36 23.21
C THR A 347 12.34 -12.42 23.72
N TYR A 348 11.37 -12.71 22.85
CA TYR A 348 10.00 -12.97 23.30
C TYR A 348 9.88 -14.26 24.13
N TYR A 349 10.80 -15.21 23.95
CA TYR A 349 10.81 -16.50 24.66
C TYR A 349 11.16 -16.36 26.15
N ASP A 350 11.80 -15.25 26.55
CA ASP A 350 12.01 -14.91 27.95
C ASP A 350 10.71 -14.84 28.75
N TYR A 351 9.58 -14.47 28.11
CA TYR A 351 8.26 -14.41 28.74
C TYR A 351 7.53 -15.76 28.80
N THR A 352 8.08 -16.79 28.16
CA THR A 352 7.58 -18.17 28.18
C THR A 352 8.38 -19.04 29.14
N PHE A 353 9.71 -18.93 29.07
CA PHE A 353 10.63 -19.82 29.80
C PHE A 353 11.34 -19.14 30.97
N GLY A 354 11.19 -17.82 31.12
CA GLY A 354 11.78 -17.02 32.19
C GLY A 354 10.75 -16.15 32.91
N ASN A 355 11.23 -15.27 33.79
CA ASN A 355 10.40 -14.39 34.62
C ASN A 355 10.86 -12.92 34.50
N PRO A 356 10.64 -12.28 33.34
CA PRO A 356 11.11 -10.93 33.07
C PRO A 356 10.34 -9.90 33.90
N THR A 357 11.05 -8.89 34.40
CA THR A 357 10.45 -7.79 35.21
C THR A 357 9.74 -6.74 34.35
N LEU A 358 10.15 -6.57 33.09
CA LEU A 358 9.54 -5.62 32.17
C LEU A 358 8.20 -6.15 31.65
N PRO A 359 7.09 -5.38 31.68
CA PRO A 359 5.83 -5.83 31.09
C PRO A 359 5.94 -6.12 29.59
N PHE A 360 5.22 -7.15 29.11
CA PHE A 360 5.33 -7.63 27.73
C PHE A 360 5.02 -6.56 26.66
N ILE A 361 3.99 -5.75 26.89
CA ILE A 361 3.64 -4.66 25.95
C ILE A 361 4.74 -3.60 25.87
N SER A 362 5.36 -3.27 27.00
CA SER A 362 6.50 -2.34 27.07
C SER A 362 7.70 -2.92 26.31
N PHE A 363 7.91 -4.24 26.41
CA PHE A 363 8.93 -4.94 25.64
C PHE A 363 8.67 -4.92 24.14
N ILE A 364 7.43 -5.11 23.68
CA ILE A 364 7.08 -4.98 22.25
C ILE A 364 7.39 -3.57 21.74
N LEU A 365 6.99 -2.53 22.48
CA LEU A 365 7.22 -1.13 22.10
C LEU A 365 8.73 -0.78 22.10
N LEU A 366 9.48 -1.26 23.09
CA LEU A 366 10.93 -1.09 23.16
C LEU A 366 11.62 -1.77 21.97
N ASN A 367 11.25 -3.02 21.64
CA ASN A 367 11.82 -3.71 20.48
C ASN A 367 11.47 -3.02 19.17
N LEU A 368 10.27 -2.45 19.03
CA LEU A 368 9.94 -1.65 17.85
C LEU A 368 10.87 -0.44 17.72
N LEU A 369 11.18 0.25 18.82
CA LEU A 369 12.12 1.36 18.83
C LEU A 369 13.55 0.92 18.51
N VAL A 370 14.04 -0.15 19.15
CA VAL A 370 15.37 -0.73 18.89
C VAL A 370 15.48 -1.16 17.42
N TYR A 371 14.45 -1.80 16.89
CA TYR A 371 14.36 -2.20 15.49
C TYR A 371 14.50 -1.02 14.53
N LEU A 372 13.81 0.10 14.80
CA LEU A 372 13.94 1.32 14.01
C LEU A 372 15.40 1.85 14.02
N ILE A 373 16.09 1.75 15.16
CA ILE A 373 17.50 2.15 15.28
C ILE A 373 18.42 1.20 14.51
N LEU A 374 18.24 -0.11 14.67
CA LEU A 374 19.02 -1.12 13.94
C LEU A 374 18.88 -0.97 12.43
N PHE A 375 17.67 -0.67 11.95
CA PHE A 375 17.41 -0.42 10.54
C PHE A 375 18.13 0.81 10.00
N MET A 376 18.36 1.84 10.82
CA MET A 376 19.22 2.95 10.41
C MET A 376 20.66 2.46 10.15
N PHE A 377 21.21 1.58 10.98
CA PHE A 377 22.55 1.02 10.75
C PHE A 377 22.59 0.18 9.48
N VAL A 378 21.61 -0.70 9.26
CA VAL A 378 21.51 -1.52 8.04
C VAL A 378 21.49 -0.61 6.80
N ARG A 379 20.66 0.43 6.78
CA ARG A 379 20.60 1.40 5.67
C ARG A 379 21.90 2.16 5.45
N ILE A 380 22.67 2.45 6.50
CA ILE A 380 23.99 3.07 6.36
C ILE A 380 24.96 2.11 5.67
N LEU A 381 24.89 0.81 5.98
CA LEU A 381 25.70 -0.22 5.32
C LEU A 381 25.31 -0.38 3.85
N GLU A 382 24.01 -0.33 3.53
CA GLU A 382 23.51 -0.29 2.14
C GLU A 382 24.10 0.90 1.36
N GLY A 383 23.98 2.12 1.89
CA GLY A 383 24.53 3.31 1.23
C GLY A 383 26.06 3.29 1.10
N LYS A 384 26.77 2.60 2.02
CA LYS A 384 28.22 2.37 1.90
C LYS A 384 28.56 1.38 0.80
N ALA A 385 27.74 0.35 0.60
CA ALA A 385 27.89 -0.59 -0.51
C ALA A 385 27.62 0.11 -1.85
N ASP A 386 26.51 0.84 -1.96
CA ASP A 386 26.16 1.64 -3.15
C ASP A 386 27.32 2.61 -3.53
N LEU A 387 27.85 3.36 -2.55
CA LEU A 387 28.97 4.28 -2.77
C LEU A 387 30.23 3.55 -3.26
N LYS A 388 30.49 2.35 -2.77
CA LYS A 388 31.66 1.58 -3.16
C LYS A 388 31.52 1.02 -4.57
N THR A 389 30.35 0.48 -4.90
CA THR A 389 30.00 0.03 -6.25
C THR A 389 30.15 1.16 -7.27
N LYS A 390 29.69 2.36 -6.90
CA LYS A 390 29.90 3.57 -7.69
C LYS A 390 31.39 3.87 -7.91
N LYS A 391 32.21 3.85 -6.85
CA LYS A 391 33.64 4.19 -6.92
C LYS A 391 34.47 3.26 -7.80
N ILE A 392 34.03 2.01 -7.96
CA ILE A 392 34.71 1.04 -8.83
C ILE A 392 34.17 1.04 -10.27
N GLY A 393 33.24 1.94 -10.61
CA GLY A 393 32.78 2.18 -11.98
C GLY A 393 31.43 1.57 -12.34
N TYR A 394 30.81 0.74 -11.49
CA TYR A 394 29.57 0.01 -11.82
C TYR A 394 28.27 0.77 -11.47
N ALA A 395 28.30 2.11 -11.53
CA ALA A 395 27.17 2.94 -11.12
C ALA A 395 25.97 2.81 -12.08
N LYS A 396 26.22 2.78 -13.40
CA LYS A 396 25.18 2.71 -14.43
C LYS A 396 24.48 1.36 -14.40
N GLU A 397 25.26 0.31 -14.28
CA GLU A 397 24.90 -1.10 -14.15
C GLU A 397 23.99 -1.33 -12.94
N LEU A 398 24.38 -0.82 -11.77
CA LEU A 398 23.58 -0.93 -10.56
C LEU A 398 22.24 -0.19 -10.69
N VAL A 399 22.23 0.99 -11.31
CA VAL A 399 20.97 1.74 -11.54
C VAL A 399 20.04 1.01 -12.51
N LYS A 400 20.56 0.39 -13.57
CA LYS A 400 19.77 -0.46 -14.48
C LYS A 400 19.15 -1.65 -13.74
N ALA A 401 19.91 -2.30 -12.86
CA ALA A 401 19.44 -3.42 -12.05
C ALA A 401 18.36 -2.99 -11.05
N LEU A 402 18.55 -1.86 -10.34
CA LEU A 402 17.55 -1.30 -9.41
C LEU A 402 16.25 -0.94 -10.12
N TYR A 403 16.33 -0.40 -11.35
CA TYR A 403 15.16 -0.11 -12.16
C TYR A 403 14.43 -1.40 -12.60
N ASN A 404 15.15 -2.46 -12.98
CA ASN A 404 14.55 -3.77 -13.28
C ASN A 404 13.77 -4.29 -12.07
N LEU A 405 14.45 -4.32 -10.93
CA LEU A 405 13.97 -4.93 -9.71
C LEU A 405 12.73 -4.21 -9.19
N GLU A 406 12.74 -2.88 -9.18
CA GLU A 406 11.56 -2.08 -8.82
C GLU A 406 10.39 -2.32 -9.79
N SER A 407 10.67 -2.53 -11.08
CA SER A 407 9.64 -2.83 -12.09
C SER A 407 9.05 -4.23 -11.90
N PHE A 408 9.87 -5.20 -11.52
CA PHE A 408 9.43 -6.55 -11.19
C PHE A 408 8.50 -6.57 -9.96
N TYR A 409 8.79 -5.75 -8.96
CA TYR A 409 7.95 -5.61 -7.76
C TYR A 409 6.80 -4.59 -7.91
N ALA A 410 6.58 -4.05 -9.11
CA ALA A 410 5.65 -2.94 -9.35
C ALA A 410 4.21 -3.22 -8.87
N THR A 411 3.74 -4.45 -9.09
CA THR A 411 2.38 -4.94 -8.75
C THR A 411 2.17 -5.20 -7.25
N GLY A 412 3.27 -5.30 -6.47
CA GLY A 412 3.27 -5.56 -5.02
C GLY A 412 3.81 -4.43 -4.15
N ARG A 413 4.13 -3.27 -4.75
CA ARG A 413 4.78 -2.11 -4.10
C ARG A 413 4.16 -1.68 -2.77
N GLU A 414 2.86 -1.90 -2.56
CA GLU A 414 2.12 -1.43 -1.37
C GLU A 414 1.95 -2.48 -0.25
N PHE A 415 2.13 -3.77 -0.52
CA PHE A 415 1.85 -4.84 0.45
C PHE A 415 3.10 -5.58 0.97
N GLY A 416 4.29 -5.28 0.47
CA GLY A 416 5.57 -5.83 0.96
C GLY A 416 5.76 -7.34 0.74
N LEU A 417 4.77 -8.03 0.17
CA LEU A 417 4.80 -9.44 -0.22
C LEU A 417 4.62 -9.52 -1.73
N ASN A 418 5.61 -10.08 -2.44
CA ASN A 418 5.46 -10.33 -3.87
C ASN A 418 4.52 -11.53 -4.06
N THR A 419 3.28 -11.26 -4.44
CA THR A 419 2.25 -12.26 -4.73
C THR A 419 2.64 -13.22 -5.85
N MET A 420 3.55 -12.80 -6.76
CA MET A 420 4.11 -13.65 -7.81
C MET A 420 4.82 -14.88 -7.27
N LEU A 421 5.53 -14.76 -6.12
CA LEU A 421 6.21 -15.90 -5.49
C LEU A 421 5.24 -16.97 -4.96
N LEU A 422 3.98 -16.59 -4.77
CA LEU A 422 2.94 -17.42 -4.17
C LEU A 422 1.92 -17.93 -5.22
N CYS A 423 2.11 -17.63 -6.51
CA CYS A 423 1.25 -18.09 -7.60
C CYS A 423 2.05 -18.67 -8.78
N ASP A 424 1.37 -19.41 -9.67
CA ASP A 424 1.98 -19.97 -10.89
C ASP A 424 1.94 -19.00 -12.09
N GLU A 425 1.05 -18.01 -12.04
CA GLU A 425 0.87 -17.06 -13.12
C GLU A 425 2.10 -16.12 -13.21
N LYS A 426 2.67 -15.98 -14.41
CA LYS A 426 3.77 -15.05 -14.70
C LYS A 426 3.23 -13.75 -15.26
N ILE A 427 3.99 -12.67 -15.10
CA ILE A 427 3.66 -11.36 -15.68
C ILE A 427 3.68 -11.47 -17.22
N THR A 428 2.63 -10.98 -17.87
CA THR A 428 2.56 -10.93 -19.35
C THR A 428 3.43 -9.79 -19.88
N LYS A 429 3.92 -9.91 -21.12
CA LYS A 429 4.76 -8.88 -21.77
C LYS A 429 4.11 -7.48 -21.74
N ASN A 430 2.80 -7.40 -21.97
CA ASN A 430 2.05 -6.14 -21.95
C ASN A 430 2.03 -5.50 -20.55
N ASN A 431 1.81 -6.29 -19.50
CA ASN A 431 1.87 -5.81 -18.12
C ASN A 431 3.31 -5.49 -17.69
N GLU A 432 4.30 -6.22 -18.20
CA GLU A 432 5.71 -5.90 -17.98
C GLU A 432 6.08 -4.53 -18.55
N ILE A 433 5.66 -4.22 -19.78
CA ILE A 433 5.84 -2.90 -20.40
C ILE A 433 5.20 -1.80 -19.52
N LEU A 434 3.95 -1.99 -19.08
CA LEU A 434 3.27 -1.04 -18.20
C LEU A 434 3.99 -0.85 -16.87
N ASN A 435 4.45 -1.95 -16.24
CA ASN A 435 5.19 -1.91 -14.99
C ASN A 435 6.50 -1.11 -15.14
N TYR A 436 7.22 -1.30 -16.24
CA TYR A 436 8.44 -0.56 -16.54
C TYR A 436 8.18 0.94 -16.74
N LEU A 437 7.16 1.30 -17.52
CA LEU A 437 6.77 2.70 -17.75
C LEU A 437 6.36 3.39 -16.44
N ASP A 438 5.47 2.76 -15.68
CA ASP A 438 4.99 3.29 -14.40
C ASP A 438 6.11 3.40 -13.37
N THR A 439 7.09 2.50 -13.42
CA THR A 439 8.25 2.53 -12.51
C THR A 439 9.23 3.64 -12.87
N ALA A 440 9.49 3.88 -14.15
CA ALA A 440 10.34 5.01 -14.57
C ALA A 440 9.74 6.36 -14.17
N ASP A 441 8.45 6.58 -14.44
CA ASP A 441 7.72 7.78 -14.01
C ASP A 441 7.70 7.89 -12.48
N TYR A 442 7.43 6.79 -11.77
CA TYR A 442 7.42 6.75 -10.32
C TYR A 442 8.76 7.16 -9.69
N ILE A 443 9.88 6.57 -10.14
CA ILE A 443 11.22 6.89 -9.62
C ILE A 443 11.53 8.35 -9.87
N ASN A 444 11.39 8.81 -11.12
CA ASN A 444 11.67 10.19 -11.51
C ASN A 444 10.83 11.22 -10.73
N ARG A 445 9.52 10.99 -10.59
CA ARG A 445 8.62 11.86 -9.78
C ARG A 445 8.95 11.80 -8.29
N SER A 446 9.37 10.65 -7.78
CA SER A 446 9.70 10.48 -6.35
C SER A 446 11.04 11.10 -5.98
N ILE A 447 12.00 11.22 -6.91
CA ILE A 447 13.21 12.05 -6.73
C ILE A 447 12.84 13.52 -6.51
N ILE A 448 11.82 14.03 -7.23
CA ILE A 448 11.37 15.43 -7.14
C ILE A 448 10.52 15.66 -5.88
N LYS A 449 9.51 14.82 -5.66
CA LYS A 449 8.52 15.03 -4.61
C LYS A 449 7.93 13.69 -4.15
N PRO A 450 8.62 12.98 -3.24
CA PRO A 450 8.14 11.70 -2.74
C PRO A 450 6.83 11.87 -1.95
N LYS A 451 5.93 10.89 -2.09
CA LYS A 451 4.65 10.87 -1.36
C LYS A 451 4.93 10.69 0.14
N ARG A 452 4.20 11.41 0.99
CA ARG A 452 4.35 11.31 2.45
C ARG A 452 4.15 9.90 2.98
N LEU A 453 3.16 9.18 2.47
CA LEU A 453 2.88 7.82 2.90
C LEU A 453 4.04 6.86 2.55
N SER A 454 4.63 7.01 1.36
CA SER A 454 5.83 6.26 0.95
C SER A 454 7.02 6.55 1.86
N LEU A 455 7.25 7.82 2.22
CA LEU A 455 8.31 8.20 3.17
C LEU A 455 8.11 7.58 4.56
N VAL A 456 6.87 7.59 5.08
CA VAL A 456 6.55 7.01 6.40
C VAL A 456 6.65 5.48 6.37
N SER A 457 6.11 4.83 5.34
CA SER A 457 6.20 3.37 5.18
C SER A 457 7.66 2.92 5.10
N ASN A 458 8.51 3.66 4.40
CA ASN A 458 9.93 3.31 4.32
C ASN A 458 10.68 3.45 5.65
N ILE A 459 10.16 4.13 6.68
CA ILE A 459 10.79 4.16 8.01
C ILE A 459 10.95 2.74 8.58
N ILE A 460 10.10 1.80 8.17
CA ILE A 460 10.04 0.43 8.68
C ILE A 460 10.72 -0.58 7.72
N ASN A 461 11.33 -0.11 6.61
CA ASN A 461 11.98 -1.00 5.62
C ASN A 461 13.49 -1.12 5.85
N SER A 462 14.10 -2.27 5.59
CA SER A 462 15.56 -2.45 5.76
C SER A 462 16.38 -1.66 4.72
N HIS A 463 15.86 -1.46 3.51
CA HIS A 463 16.52 -0.71 2.44
C HIS A 463 15.97 0.72 2.31
N PRO A 464 16.83 1.72 2.03
CA PRO A 464 16.37 3.04 1.63
C PRO A 464 15.51 2.98 0.36
N PRO A 465 14.64 3.97 0.11
CA PRO A 465 13.83 3.96 -1.10
C PRO A 465 14.70 3.97 -2.35
N THR A 466 14.31 3.20 -3.36
CA THR A 466 15.05 3.05 -4.64
C THR A 466 15.38 4.39 -5.29
N TYR A 467 14.45 5.36 -5.26
CA TYR A 467 14.68 6.71 -5.80
C TYR A 467 15.72 7.53 -5.01
N HIS A 468 15.91 7.29 -3.71
CA HIS A 468 16.98 7.91 -2.94
C HIS A 468 18.34 7.24 -3.20
N ARG A 469 18.36 5.91 -3.33
CA ARG A 469 19.55 5.15 -3.73
C ARG A 469 20.06 5.58 -5.10
N ILE A 470 19.18 5.61 -6.10
CA ILE A 470 19.52 6.07 -7.46
C ILE A 470 20.07 7.50 -7.44
N ALA A 471 19.48 8.40 -6.65
CA ALA A 471 19.98 9.75 -6.50
C ALA A 471 21.40 9.80 -5.87
N ALA A 472 21.67 8.94 -4.89
CA ALA A 472 22.99 8.83 -4.24
C ALA A 472 24.05 8.14 -5.11
N ILE A 473 23.66 7.18 -5.94
CA ILE A 473 24.57 6.48 -6.86
C ILE A 473 25.00 7.42 -8.00
N LEU A 474 24.10 8.25 -8.53
CA LEU A 474 24.35 9.09 -9.70
C LEU A 474 24.94 10.49 -9.39
N ASP A 475 24.98 10.90 -8.13
CA ASP A 475 25.55 12.18 -7.66
C ASP A 475 26.50 11.96 -6.47
N ASP A 476 27.50 12.82 -6.29
CA ASP A 476 28.52 12.73 -5.22
C ASP A 476 28.18 13.58 -3.98
N LYS A 477 27.09 14.36 -4.04
CA LYS A 477 26.73 15.31 -2.97
C LYS A 477 26.14 14.64 -1.72
N LEU A 478 25.80 13.35 -1.77
CA LEU A 478 25.21 12.62 -0.65
C LEU A 478 26.21 11.71 0.06
N LYS A 479 26.25 11.81 1.39
CA LYS A 479 26.92 10.82 2.25
C LYS A 479 25.93 9.70 2.62
N PRO A 480 26.38 8.44 2.80
CA PRO A 480 25.51 7.32 3.18
C PRO A 480 24.63 7.59 4.41
N THR A 481 25.18 8.25 5.44
CA THR A 481 24.42 8.59 6.65
C THR A 481 23.28 9.58 6.40
N LYS A 482 23.47 10.53 5.48
CA LYS A 482 22.41 11.47 5.11
C LYS A 482 21.34 10.79 4.27
N GLU A 483 21.73 9.90 3.37
CA GLU A 483 20.81 9.11 2.53
C GLU A 483 19.81 8.32 3.37
N THR A 484 20.30 7.61 4.39
CA THR A 484 19.48 6.84 5.34
C THR A 484 18.38 7.67 6.01
N LEU A 485 18.68 8.94 6.31
CA LEU A 485 17.76 9.85 7.01
C LEU A 485 16.85 10.63 6.05
N LEU A 486 17.04 10.53 4.73
CA LEU A 486 16.21 11.24 3.75
C LEU A 486 14.72 10.96 3.88
N PRO A 487 14.24 9.71 4.14
CA PRO A 487 12.82 9.45 4.35
C PRO A 487 12.21 10.35 5.45
N ILE A 488 12.94 10.55 6.55
CA ILE A 488 12.51 11.38 7.68
C ILE A 488 12.68 12.87 7.36
N ILE A 489 13.84 13.27 6.83
CA ILE A 489 14.16 14.67 6.52
C ILE A 489 13.17 15.23 5.47
N CYS A 490 12.85 14.42 4.46
CA CYS A 490 11.93 14.76 3.38
C CYS A 490 10.45 14.71 3.79
N LEU A 491 10.08 14.42 5.05
CA LEU A 491 8.71 14.68 5.52
C LEU A 491 8.39 16.18 5.52
N LYS A 492 9.42 17.02 5.72
CA LYS A 492 9.31 18.48 5.66
C LYS A 492 9.38 18.98 4.22
N LYS A 493 8.34 19.71 3.78
CA LYS A 493 8.21 20.22 2.40
C LYS A 493 9.39 21.10 1.94
N SER A 494 9.99 21.90 2.84
CA SER A 494 11.14 22.74 2.47
C SER A 494 12.38 21.92 2.17
N LYS A 495 12.59 20.81 2.90
CA LYS A 495 13.70 19.88 2.67
C LYS A 495 13.49 19.07 1.40
N GLN A 496 12.26 18.65 1.09
CA GLN A 496 11.95 18.01 -0.20
C GLN A 496 12.43 18.87 -1.39
N LYS A 497 12.13 20.18 -1.39
CA LYS A 497 12.54 21.09 -2.46
C LYS A 497 14.05 21.26 -2.57
N TYR A 498 14.71 21.42 -1.43
CA TYR A 498 16.15 21.49 -1.37
C TYR A 498 16.80 20.26 -2.03
N TYR A 499 16.36 19.06 -1.67
CA TYR A 499 16.87 17.82 -2.24
C TYR A 499 16.44 17.60 -3.68
N ALA A 500 15.24 18.02 -4.08
CA ALA A 500 14.81 17.97 -5.48
C ALA A 500 15.72 18.80 -6.39
N LYS A 501 16.16 19.98 -5.93
CA LYS A 501 17.16 20.80 -6.63
C LYS A 501 18.55 20.15 -6.58
N LEU A 502 18.92 19.58 -5.44
CA LEU A 502 20.21 18.89 -5.27
C LEU A 502 20.35 17.71 -6.24
N PHE A 503 19.28 16.93 -6.44
CA PHE A 503 19.25 15.71 -7.26
C PHE A 503 18.91 15.95 -8.73
N GLU A 504 18.94 17.19 -9.20
CA GLU A 504 18.59 17.48 -10.60
C GLU A 504 19.52 16.75 -11.59
N ASP A 505 20.83 16.74 -11.30
CA ASP A 505 21.83 16.07 -12.13
C ASP A 505 21.64 14.55 -12.14
N ALA A 506 21.46 13.95 -10.95
CA ALA A 506 21.15 12.53 -10.81
C ALA A 506 19.89 12.14 -11.59
N ARG A 507 18.84 12.97 -11.53
CA ARG A 507 17.60 12.75 -12.26
C ARG A 507 17.82 12.78 -13.77
N LYS A 508 18.58 13.74 -14.29
CA LYS A 508 18.92 13.80 -15.73
C LYS A 508 19.68 12.55 -16.18
N LYS A 509 20.66 12.09 -15.40
CA LYS A 509 21.39 10.83 -15.68
C LYS A 509 20.48 9.61 -15.64
N PHE A 510 19.59 9.52 -14.64
CA PHE A 510 18.65 8.41 -14.52
C PHE A 510 17.74 8.30 -15.74
N LYS A 511 17.22 9.43 -16.25
CA LYS A 511 16.38 9.43 -17.45
C LYS A 511 17.08 8.82 -18.65
N VAL A 512 18.34 9.17 -18.89
CA VAL A 512 19.13 8.61 -20.00
C VAL A 512 19.23 7.09 -19.84
N ILE A 513 19.61 6.62 -18.66
CA ILE A 513 19.77 5.19 -18.36
C ILE A 513 18.44 4.44 -18.53
N ALA A 514 17.35 4.99 -17.99
CA ALA A 514 16.03 4.37 -18.05
C ALA A 514 15.52 4.29 -19.50
N ASN A 515 15.70 5.36 -20.28
CA ASN A 515 15.35 5.40 -21.71
C ASN A 515 16.14 4.38 -22.51
N GLU A 516 17.47 4.38 -22.43
CA GLU A 516 18.33 3.40 -23.12
C GLU A 516 17.87 1.97 -22.82
N LYS A 517 17.72 1.64 -21.54
CA LYS A 517 17.30 0.31 -21.11
C LYS A 517 15.92 -0.08 -21.64
N PHE A 518 14.93 0.80 -21.55
CA PHE A 518 13.58 0.48 -22.02
C PHE A 518 13.54 0.23 -23.52
N LYS A 519 14.25 1.06 -24.30
CA LYS A 519 14.36 0.91 -25.76
C LYS A 519 15.07 -0.38 -26.14
N GLU A 520 16.18 -0.69 -25.47
CA GLU A 520 16.95 -1.93 -25.67
C GLU A 520 16.11 -3.17 -25.34
N TYR A 521 15.48 -3.18 -24.16
CA TYR A 521 14.79 -4.36 -23.63
C TYR A 521 13.49 -4.70 -24.36
N PHE A 522 12.72 -3.69 -24.78
CA PHE A 522 11.44 -3.89 -25.50
C PHE A 522 11.54 -3.70 -27.02
N HIS A 523 12.73 -3.36 -27.53
CA HIS A 523 12.97 -3.04 -28.95
C HIS A 523 12.05 -1.92 -29.49
N ILE A 524 11.87 -0.85 -28.69
CA ILE A 524 11.06 0.31 -29.04
C ILE A 524 11.98 1.47 -29.40
N GLY A 525 12.03 1.86 -30.68
CA GLY A 525 12.92 2.93 -31.15
C GLY A 525 12.47 4.35 -30.74
N ASP A 526 11.18 4.64 -30.84
CA ASP A 526 10.57 5.94 -30.52
C ASP A 526 9.43 5.78 -29.50
N ILE A 527 9.67 6.29 -28.29
CA ILE A 527 8.70 6.25 -27.18
C ILE A 527 7.51 7.19 -27.47
N SER A 528 7.71 8.30 -28.17
CA SER A 528 6.63 9.23 -28.52
C SER A 528 5.64 8.59 -29.49
N ALA A 529 6.13 7.92 -30.53
CA ALA A 529 5.29 7.11 -31.42
C ALA A 529 4.57 5.99 -30.66
N PHE A 530 5.29 5.30 -29.76
CA PHE A 530 4.69 4.25 -28.94
C PHE A 530 3.55 4.76 -28.05
N MET A 531 3.71 5.91 -27.37
CA MET A 531 2.65 6.52 -26.55
C MET A 531 1.43 6.95 -27.37
N ARG A 532 1.65 7.40 -28.62
CA ARG A 532 0.57 7.69 -29.57
C ARG A 532 -0.18 6.41 -29.98
N ASN A 533 0.54 5.32 -30.23
CA ASN A 533 -0.06 4.02 -30.55
C ASN A 533 -0.89 3.45 -29.39
N LEU A 534 -0.47 3.68 -28.14
CA LEU A 534 -1.26 3.36 -26.94
C LEU A 534 -2.47 4.30 -26.71
N ASN A 535 -2.70 5.23 -27.63
CA ASN A 535 -3.75 6.25 -27.59
C ASN A 535 -3.80 7.00 -26.25
N ARG A 536 -2.61 7.36 -25.72
CA ARG A 536 -2.46 7.96 -24.40
C ARG A 536 -3.12 9.34 -24.29
N ILE A 537 -3.33 10.03 -25.41
CA ILE A 537 -3.97 11.36 -25.47
C ILE A 537 -5.39 11.34 -24.91
N GLU A 538 -6.10 10.20 -24.96
CA GLU A 538 -7.45 10.08 -24.39
C GLU A 538 -7.50 10.38 -22.89
N LEU A 539 -6.42 10.12 -22.14
CA LEU A 539 -6.34 10.43 -20.71
C LEU A 539 -6.45 11.93 -20.43
N TYR A 540 -6.19 12.77 -21.44
CA TYR A 540 -6.21 14.23 -21.33
C TYR A 540 -7.43 14.86 -22.00
N LYS A 541 -8.27 14.09 -22.71
CA LYS A 541 -9.40 14.61 -23.50
C LYS A 541 -10.39 15.46 -22.70
N LEU A 542 -10.64 15.11 -21.43
CA LEU A 542 -11.52 15.86 -20.52
C LEU A 542 -10.82 17.01 -19.77
N GLU A 543 -9.55 17.23 -20.08
CA GLU A 543 -8.69 18.25 -19.47
C GLU A 543 -8.25 19.31 -20.49
N LEU A 544 -8.25 19.00 -21.79
CA LEU A 544 -7.95 19.98 -22.84
C LEU A 544 -8.98 21.11 -22.85
N GLU A 545 -8.52 22.28 -23.29
CA GLU A 545 -9.26 23.53 -23.38
C GLU A 545 -9.84 24.04 -22.03
N LYS A 546 -9.24 23.62 -20.90
CA LYS A 546 -9.59 24.09 -19.57
C LYS A 546 -8.45 24.88 -18.93
N ASP A 547 -8.80 25.76 -18.01
CA ASP A 547 -7.87 26.62 -17.29
C ASP A 547 -7.29 25.92 -16.07
N TYR A 548 -5.97 26.06 -15.91
CA TYR A 548 -5.23 25.43 -14.82
C TYR A 548 -4.20 26.37 -14.22
N MET A 549 -4.00 26.16 -12.92
CA MET A 549 -2.83 26.62 -12.21
C MET A 549 -1.79 25.49 -12.20
N PHE A 550 -0.67 25.74 -12.86
CA PHE A 550 0.50 24.86 -12.87
C PHE A 550 1.51 25.37 -11.87
N LYS A 551 1.77 24.57 -10.82
CA LYS A 551 2.76 24.91 -9.81
C LYS A 551 3.99 24.01 -9.93
N ASN A 552 5.16 24.60 -10.13
CA ASN A 552 6.43 23.88 -10.16
C ASN A 552 6.72 23.25 -8.79
N LYS A 553 7.02 21.95 -8.77
CA LYS A 553 7.24 21.16 -7.55
C LYS A 553 8.55 21.54 -6.84
N VAL A 554 9.52 22.09 -7.55
CA VAL A 554 10.85 22.48 -7.05
C VAL A 554 10.90 23.95 -6.68
N THR A 555 10.56 24.84 -7.63
CA THR A 555 10.73 26.30 -7.48
C THR A 555 9.54 26.99 -6.80
N ASP A 556 8.39 26.31 -6.67
CA ASP A 556 7.07 26.86 -6.33
C ASP A 556 6.49 27.85 -7.34
N GLU A 557 7.18 28.16 -8.43
CA GLU A 557 6.70 29.09 -9.45
C GLU A 557 5.35 28.63 -10.01
N ILE A 558 4.45 29.58 -10.18
CA ILE A 558 3.09 29.37 -10.63
C ILE A 558 2.95 29.95 -12.03
N VAL A 559 2.48 29.10 -12.95
CA VAL A 559 2.02 29.49 -14.28
C VAL A 559 0.51 29.27 -14.33
N ILE A 560 -0.22 30.22 -14.88
CA ILE A 560 -1.68 30.16 -15.00
C ILE A 560 -1.98 30.19 -16.47
N GLY A 561 -2.63 29.14 -16.96
CA GLY A 561 -2.86 29.02 -18.39
C GLY A 561 -3.85 27.96 -18.76
N LYS A 562 -4.30 28.03 -20.01
CA LYS A 562 -5.20 27.07 -20.61
C LYS A 562 -4.40 25.91 -21.17
N LEU A 563 -4.75 24.68 -20.81
CA LEU A 563 -4.13 23.48 -21.38
C LEU A 563 -4.72 23.25 -22.77
N THR A 564 -3.96 23.53 -23.83
CA THR A 564 -4.44 23.40 -25.22
C THR A 564 -4.20 22.00 -25.77
N ASP A 565 -3.03 21.44 -25.51
CA ASP A 565 -2.64 20.12 -26.01
C ASP A 565 -1.57 19.44 -25.11
N VAL A 566 -1.28 18.17 -25.39
CA VAL A 566 -0.23 17.39 -24.73
C VAL A 566 0.68 16.75 -25.77
N LYS A 567 1.96 17.14 -25.74
CA LYS A 567 3.00 16.57 -26.59
C LYS A 567 3.66 15.38 -25.90
N PHE A 568 3.78 14.26 -26.62
CA PHE A 568 4.53 13.11 -26.14
C PHE A 568 6.02 13.22 -26.49
N LYS A 569 6.88 13.06 -25.49
CA LYS A 569 8.33 13.04 -25.65
C LYS A 569 8.86 11.64 -25.83
N ASP A 570 9.99 11.56 -26.50
CA ASP A 570 10.81 10.35 -26.55
C ASP A 570 11.58 10.17 -25.21
N ASP A 571 10.85 10.11 -24.09
CA ASP A 571 11.37 9.96 -22.73
C ASP A 571 10.35 9.21 -21.85
N ILE A 572 10.70 8.02 -21.35
CA ILE A 572 9.82 7.19 -20.50
C ILE A 572 9.60 7.77 -19.10
N CYS A 573 10.52 8.63 -18.61
CA CYS A 573 10.41 9.21 -17.28
C CYS A 573 9.52 10.45 -17.26
N ASP A 574 9.48 11.17 -18.40
CA ASP A 574 8.74 12.42 -18.63
C ASP A 574 8.00 12.35 -19.97
N THR A 575 7.12 11.36 -20.12
CA THR A 575 6.44 11.08 -21.39
C THR A 575 5.59 12.24 -21.88
N ASP A 576 5.01 13.01 -20.95
CA ASP A 576 3.97 13.99 -21.25
C ASP A 576 4.47 15.43 -21.00
N GLU A 577 4.35 16.30 -22.00
CA GLU A 577 4.58 17.74 -21.89
C GLU A 577 3.29 18.52 -22.21
N TYR A 578 2.90 19.39 -21.29
CA TYR A 578 1.71 20.21 -21.43
C TYR A 578 2.01 21.43 -22.30
N ILE A 579 1.19 21.63 -23.32
CA ILE A 579 1.16 22.86 -24.12
C ILE A 579 0.15 23.79 -23.45
N VAL A 580 0.64 24.91 -22.92
CA VAL A 580 -0.15 25.81 -22.08
C VAL A 580 -0.12 27.21 -22.65
N ASN A 581 -1.28 27.76 -23.00
CA ASN A 581 -1.41 29.17 -23.34
C ASN A 581 -1.46 30.00 -22.05
N ASP A 582 -0.41 30.76 -21.76
CA ASP A 582 -0.29 31.60 -20.57
C ASP A 582 -1.29 32.76 -20.66
N ILE A 583 -2.25 32.78 -19.74
CA ILE A 583 -3.33 33.77 -19.74
C ILE A 583 -2.79 35.17 -19.42
N LYS A 584 -1.65 35.28 -18.72
CA LYS A 584 -1.07 36.57 -18.35
C LYS A 584 -0.19 37.17 -19.43
N ASN A 585 0.56 36.34 -20.13
CA ASN A 585 1.56 36.78 -21.10
C ASN A 585 1.09 36.59 -22.56
N GLY A 586 0.00 35.86 -22.79
CA GLY A 586 -0.54 35.56 -24.11
C GLY A 586 0.32 34.60 -24.95
N ASN A 587 1.35 34.01 -24.36
CA ASN A 587 2.32 33.16 -25.05
C ASN A 587 2.10 31.69 -24.72
N GLU A 588 2.39 30.82 -25.68
CA GLU A 588 2.42 29.38 -25.46
C GLU A 588 3.69 28.96 -24.71
N ILE A 589 3.54 28.13 -23.67
CA ILE A 589 4.61 27.63 -22.82
C ILE A 589 4.51 26.11 -22.74
N LEU A 590 5.66 25.46 -22.88
CA LEU A 590 5.80 24.02 -22.70
C LEU A 590 6.16 23.68 -21.26
N LEU A 591 5.30 22.93 -20.57
CA LEU A 591 5.47 22.54 -19.18
C LEU A 591 5.58 21.02 -19.02
N ASN A 592 6.71 20.55 -18.52
CA ASN A 592 6.92 19.13 -18.26
C ASN A 592 6.02 18.61 -17.12
N SER A 593 5.18 17.61 -17.41
CA SER A 593 4.18 17.10 -16.45
C SER A 593 4.78 16.60 -15.12
N SER A 594 6.00 16.05 -15.13
CA SER A 594 6.63 15.53 -13.91
C SER A 594 7.08 16.63 -12.96
N LEU A 595 7.38 17.83 -13.47
CA LEU A 595 7.83 18.98 -12.68
C LEU A 595 6.67 19.82 -12.15
N TYR A 596 5.50 19.75 -12.77
CA TYR A 596 4.37 20.61 -12.40
C TYR A 596 3.26 19.81 -11.69
N THR A 597 2.66 20.42 -10.68
CA THR A 597 1.35 20.00 -10.17
C THR A 597 0.29 20.85 -10.84
N LYS A 598 -0.65 20.19 -11.50
CA LYS A 598 -1.81 20.81 -12.15
C LYS A 598 -2.98 20.89 -11.18
N SER A 599 -3.65 22.05 -11.11
CA SER A 599 -4.88 22.26 -10.32
C SER A 599 -5.86 23.07 -11.16
N ARG A 600 -7.10 22.56 -11.34
CA ARG A 600 -8.11 23.21 -12.17
C ARG A 600 -8.53 24.55 -11.55
N VAL A 601 -8.52 25.60 -12.36
CA VAL A 601 -8.94 26.94 -11.95
C VAL A 601 -9.61 27.62 -13.15
N ASP A 602 -10.91 27.43 -13.29
CA ASP A 602 -11.74 28.02 -14.34
C ASP A 602 -11.89 29.54 -14.08
N LEU A 603 -11.26 30.39 -14.90
CA LEU A 603 -11.44 31.84 -14.79
C LEU A 603 -12.83 32.25 -15.27
N GLU A 604 -13.31 33.40 -14.79
CA GLU A 604 -14.67 33.91 -15.00
C GLU A 604 -15.80 32.99 -14.47
N ALA A 605 -15.46 31.84 -13.90
CA ALA A 605 -16.41 30.89 -13.37
C ALA A 605 -16.84 31.24 -11.93
N GLN A 606 -18.03 30.76 -11.57
CA GLN A 606 -18.55 30.89 -10.22
C GLN A 606 -18.06 29.74 -9.33
N TYR A 607 -17.70 30.07 -8.10
CA TYR A 607 -17.23 29.14 -7.07
C TYR A 607 -18.04 29.30 -5.79
N PHE A 608 -18.34 28.19 -5.13
CA PHE A 608 -18.99 28.23 -3.82
C PHE A 608 -17.98 28.14 -2.68
N LEU A 609 -17.80 29.25 -1.95
CA LEU A 609 -16.97 29.33 -0.75
C LEU A 609 -17.86 29.38 0.51
N ARG A 610 -17.49 28.62 1.55
CA ARG A 610 -18.39 28.33 2.67
C ARG A 610 -18.82 29.54 3.49
N LYS A 611 -17.94 30.53 3.69
CA LYS A 611 -18.25 31.72 4.51
C LYS A 611 -18.82 32.86 3.66
N GLU A 612 -18.39 32.95 2.42
CA GLU A 612 -18.63 34.09 1.52
C GLU A 612 -19.71 33.84 0.48
N GLY A 613 -20.17 32.60 0.31
CA GLY A 613 -21.22 32.24 -0.65
C GLY A 613 -20.69 31.98 -2.06
N ILE A 614 -21.51 32.26 -3.07
CA ILE A 614 -21.15 32.16 -4.49
C ILE A 614 -20.35 33.39 -4.87
N LEU A 615 -19.13 33.18 -5.37
CA LEU A 615 -18.24 34.23 -5.84
C LEU A 615 -17.77 33.94 -7.26
N LYS A 616 -17.62 34.97 -8.08
CA LYS A 616 -17.04 34.86 -9.43
C LYS A 616 -15.53 35.04 -9.35
N LEU A 617 -14.74 34.07 -9.82
CA LEU A 617 -13.29 34.24 -9.92
C LEU A 617 -12.99 35.07 -11.16
N VAL A 618 -12.39 36.25 -10.99
CA VAL A 618 -12.13 37.16 -12.11
C VAL A 618 -10.65 37.15 -12.49
N ASP A 619 -9.78 37.10 -11.49
CA ASP A 619 -8.35 37.10 -11.74
C ASP A 619 -7.59 36.39 -10.60
N ILE A 620 -6.34 36.08 -10.87
CA ILE A 620 -5.40 35.49 -9.94
C ILE A 620 -4.14 36.34 -9.96
N GLU A 621 -4.04 37.23 -9.00
CA GLU A 621 -2.86 38.07 -8.82
C GLU A 621 -1.71 37.22 -8.27
N LEU A 622 -0.57 37.27 -8.96
CA LEU A 622 0.66 36.63 -8.50
C LEU A 622 1.57 37.71 -7.93
N ASN A 623 2.24 37.42 -6.82
CA ASN A 623 3.28 38.29 -6.30
C ASN A 623 4.44 38.39 -7.31
N ALA A 624 5.31 39.40 -7.14
CA ALA A 624 6.49 39.59 -7.99
C ALA A 624 7.39 38.35 -8.10
N ASP A 625 7.44 37.51 -7.06
CA ASP A 625 8.22 36.27 -7.04
C ASP A 625 7.54 35.07 -7.74
N LYS A 626 6.30 35.24 -8.22
CA LYS A 626 5.44 34.22 -8.85
C LYS A 626 5.22 32.93 -8.04
N LYS A 627 5.58 32.89 -6.75
CA LYS A 627 5.47 31.68 -5.90
C LYS A 627 4.19 31.61 -5.10
N ASN A 628 3.57 32.77 -4.91
CA ASN A 628 2.36 32.94 -4.13
C ASN A 628 1.54 34.12 -4.69
N GLY A 629 0.35 34.30 -4.15
CA GLY A 629 -0.49 35.45 -4.49
C GLY A 629 -1.91 35.28 -3.98
N LYS A 630 -2.87 35.88 -4.69
CA LYS A 630 -4.25 35.97 -4.27
C LYS A 630 -5.20 35.66 -5.43
N TYR A 631 -6.21 34.83 -5.15
CA TYR A 631 -7.41 34.78 -5.96
C TYR A 631 -8.22 36.07 -5.74
N ILE A 632 -8.65 36.70 -6.82
CA ILE A 632 -9.51 37.87 -6.84
C ILE A 632 -10.91 37.42 -7.23
N PHE A 633 -11.80 37.44 -6.24
CA PHE A 633 -13.19 37.13 -6.43
C PHE A 633 -14.04 38.39 -6.46
N LEU A 634 -15.13 38.39 -7.22
CA LEU A 634 -16.23 39.34 -7.08
C LEU A 634 -17.41 38.66 -6.38
N ASP A 635 -18.00 39.37 -5.42
CA ASP A 635 -19.32 39.02 -4.90
C ASP A 635 -20.43 39.49 -5.86
N LYS A 636 -21.69 39.26 -5.48
CA LYS A 636 -22.86 39.66 -6.26
C LYS A 636 -23.02 41.17 -6.41
N GLU A 637 -22.43 41.93 -5.51
CA GLU A 637 -22.48 43.40 -5.47
C GLU A 637 -21.24 44.02 -6.14
N GLY A 638 -20.38 43.20 -6.75
CA GLY A 638 -19.16 43.65 -7.42
C GLY A 638 -18.01 44.00 -6.47
N ARG A 639 -18.10 43.68 -5.17
CA ARG A 639 -17.01 43.91 -4.21
C ARG A 639 -15.92 42.85 -4.38
N LYS A 640 -14.66 43.30 -4.38
CA LYS A 640 -13.49 42.42 -4.51
C LYS A 640 -13.18 41.70 -3.21
N ILE A 641 -13.16 40.38 -3.23
CA ILE A 641 -12.78 39.50 -2.11
C ILE A 641 -11.48 38.78 -2.46
N PHE A 642 -10.47 38.93 -1.61
CA PHE A 642 -9.17 38.32 -1.82
C PHE A 642 -9.02 37.01 -1.01
N LYS A 643 -8.53 35.95 -1.64
CA LYS A 643 -8.21 34.67 -0.97
C LYS A 643 -6.80 34.20 -1.30
N ASN A 644 -6.10 33.66 -0.32
CA ASN A 644 -4.72 33.19 -0.48
C ASN A 644 -4.63 31.95 -1.39
N LEU A 645 -3.70 31.97 -2.35
CA LEU A 645 -3.40 30.87 -3.29
C LEU A 645 -3.04 29.54 -2.62
N LYS A 646 -2.57 29.55 -1.36
CA LYS A 646 -2.30 28.32 -0.57
C LYS A 646 -3.55 27.47 -0.33
N LYS A 647 -4.75 28.06 -0.37
CA LYS A 647 -6.01 27.32 -0.24
C LYS A 647 -6.35 26.69 -1.59
N LYS A 648 -6.60 25.38 -1.60
CA LYS A 648 -7.14 24.69 -2.77
C LYS A 648 -8.58 25.13 -3.02
N LEU A 649 -8.91 25.40 -4.28
CA LEU A 649 -10.27 25.70 -4.68
C LEU A 649 -11.10 24.41 -4.82
N PRO A 650 -12.39 24.44 -4.48
CA PRO A 650 -13.33 23.41 -4.94
C PRO A 650 -13.51 23.51 -6.44
N ASN A 651 -14.16 22.51 -7.04
CA ASN A 651 -14.58 22.60 -8.43
C ASN A 651 -15.55 23.78 -8.64
N SER A 652 -15.50 24.36 -9.83
CA SER A 652 -16.40 25.44 -10.22
C SER A 652 -17.85 24.95 -10.29
N ILE A 653 -18.79 25.89 -10.16
CA ILE A 653 -20.21 25.66 -10.40
C ILE A 653 -20.46 25.30 -11.88
N GLY A 654 -19.63 25.80 -12.79
CA GLY A 654 -19.66 25.46 -14.21
C GLY A 654 -19.57 23.96 -14.48
N LEU A 655 -18.73 23.24 -13.71
CA LEU A 655 -18.63 21.79 -13.82
C LEU A 655 -19.96 21.08 -13.55
N ILE A 656 -20.78 21.58 -12.63
CA ILE A 656 -22.11 21.00 -12.38
C ILE A 656 -23.07 21.35 -13.52
N LYS A 657 -22.96 22.54 -14.12
CA LYS A 657 -23.76 22.91 -15.31
C LYS A 657 -23.46 21.99 -16.50
N GLU A 658 -22.20 21.56 -16.66
CA GLU A 658 -21.78 20.60 -17.71
C GLU A 658 -22.53 19.26 -17.61
N PHE A 659 -23.17 18.94 -16.48
CA PHE A 659 -23.96 17.72 -16.34
C PHE A 659 -25.25 17.74 -17.14
N SER A 660 -25.79 18.92 -17.47
CA SER A 660 -27.04 19.04 -18.21
C SER A 660 -26.99 18.29 -19.54
N ASN A 661 -28.04 17.55 -19.85
CA ASN A 661 -28.20 16.67 -21.01
C ASN A 661 -27.22 15.50 -21.14
N ASN A 662 -26.39 15.23 -20.12
CA ASN A 662 -25.44 14.12 -20.11
C ASN A 662 -25.90 12.95 -19.21
N ASP A 663 -25.33 11.77 -19.47
CA ASP A 663 -25.54 10.55 -18.68
C ASP A 663 -24.82 10.63 -17.33
N ILE A 664 -25.52 10.29 -16.25
CA ILE A 664 -25.02 10.31 -14.87
C ILE A 664 -25.16 8.94 -14.24
N PHE A 665 -24.21 8.60 -13.38
CA PHE A 665 -24.14 7.33 -12.67
C PHE A 665 -24.70 7.50 -11.26
N PHE A 666 -25.99 7.23 -11.10
CA PHE A 666 -26.67 7.38 -9.82
C PHE A 666 -26.59 6.06 -9.02
N LEU A 667 -25.96 6.11 -7.86
CA LEU A 667 -25.88 5.01 -6.92
C LEU A 667 -27.13 5.00 -6.02
N ILE A 668 -28.02 4.04 -6.23
CA ILE A 668 -29.26 3.86 -5.46
C ILE A 668 -29.28 2.47 -4.86
N LYS A 669 -29.36 2.36 -3.52
CA LYS A 669 -29.42 1.05 -2.83
C LYS A 669 -28.32 0.07 -3.29
N GLY A 670 -27.13 0.61 -3.60
CA GLY A 670 -25.97 -0.17 -4.06
C GLY A 670 -25.97 -0.59 -5.53
N GLU A 671 -27.00 -0.26 -6.32
CA GLU A 671 -27.03 -0.40 -7.78
C GLU A 671 -26.57 0.91 -8.43
N ILE A 672 -25.77 0.81 -9.50
CA ILE A 672 -25.47 1.95 -10.35
C ILE A 672 -26.51 1.98 -11.47
N ARG A 673 -27.25 3.09 -11.56
CA ARG A 673 -28.22 3.34 -12.63
C ARG A 673 -27.74 4.51 -13.47
N ILE A 674 -27.81 4.34 -14.78
CA ILE A 674 -27.53 5.41 -15.74
C ILE A 674 -28.82 6.21 -15.89
N VAL A 675 -28.76 7.50 -15.61
CA VAL A 675 -29.87 8.44 -15.73
C VAL A 675 -29.40 9.69 -16.48
N LYS A 676 -30.25 10.28 -17.33
CA LYS A 676 -29.91 11.52 -18.03
C LYS A 676 -30.22 12.70 -17.13
N CYS A 677 -29.29 13.64 -16.98
CA CYS A 677 -29.60 14.91 -16.33
C CYS A 677 -30.37 15.79 -17.32
N LEU A 678 -31.60 16.19 -16.98
CA LEU A 678 -32.42 17.02 -17.84
C LEU A 678 -32.11 18.51 -17.66
N ASN A 679 -31.89 18.94 -16.42
CA ASN A 679 -31.62 20.33 -16.11
C ASN A 679 -30.87 20.48 -14.79
N VAL A 680 -30.08 21.56 -14.67
CA VAL A 680 -29.34 21.96 -13.48
C VAL A 680 -29.76 23.38 -13.13
N ASN A 681 -30.59 23.53 -12.09
CA ASN A 681 -31.01 24.84 -11.62
C ASN A 681 -30.14 25.30 -10.46
N ILE A 682 -29.37 26.38 -10.66
CA ILE A 682 -28.48 26.91 -9.62
C ILE A 682 -29.18 28.04 -8.89
N SER A 683 -29.49 27.78 -7.63
CA SER A 683 -30.06 28.76 -6.70
C SER A 683 -28.97 29.65 -6.11
N ASP A 684 -29.36 30.88 -5.74
CA ASP A 684 -28.59 31.81 -4.95
C ASP A 684 -28.03 31.21 -3.65
N ASN A 685 -28.83 30.38 -2.99
CA ASN A 685 -28.34 29.49 -1.98
C ASN A 685 -27.87 28.21 -2.67
N PHE A 686 -26.56 28.11 -2.92
CA PHE A 686 -25.97 26.97 -3.64
C PHE A 686 -26.36 25.59 -3.07
N LYS A 687 -26.68 25.52 -1.77
CA LYS A 687 -27.17 24.28 -1.13
C LYS A 687 -28.55 23.85 -1.65
N GLU A 688 -29.39 24.81 -1.98
CA GLU A 688 -30.74 24.61 -2.54
C GLU A 688 -30.73 24.52 -4.07
N SER A 689 -29.56 24.49 -4.72
CA SER A 689 -29.48 24.20 -6.16
C SER A 689 -30.01 22.79 -6.46
N GLU A 690 -30.69 22.62 -7.57
CA GLU A 690 -31.44 21.41 -7.91
C GLU A 690 -30.94 20.76 -9.20
N LEU A 691 -30.86 19.42 -9.18
CA LEU A 691 -30.54 18.57 -10.32
C LEU A 691 -31.82 17.80 -10.69
N SER A 692 -32.27 17.97 -11.92
CA SER A 692 -33.41 17.26 -12.51
C SER A 692 -32.90 16.08 -13.34
N PHE A 693 -33.43 14.87 -13.09
CA PHE A 693 -33.05 13.65 -13.79
C PHE A 693 -34.23 13.07 -14.55
N SER A 694 -33.93 12.46 -15.71
CA SER A 694 -34.87 11.61 -16.43
C SER A 694 -35.17 10.36 -15.61
N GLU A 695 -36.35 9.79 -15.83
CA GLU A 695 -36.95 8.77 -14.99
C GLU A 695 -36.07 7.58 -14.59
N ILE A 696 -36.43 7.04 -13.42
CA ILE A 696 -36.05 5.72 -12.94
C ILE A 696 -37.27 4.81 -13.16
N PRO A 697 -37.19 3.73 -13.95
CA PRO A 697 -38.35 2.87 -14.16
C PRO A 697 -38.75 2.15 -12.86
N GLN A 698 -39.89 2.55 -12.27
CA GLN A 698 -40.68 1.75 -11.34
C GLN A 698 -42.18 1.98 -11.60
N SER A 699 -42.84 0.94 -12.10
CA SER A 699 -44.28 0.59 -12.14
C SER A 699 -45.40 1.62 -12.35
N ASP A 700 -45.26 2.92 -12.10
CA ASP A 700 -46.33 3.92 -12.27
C ASP A 700 -45.78 5.27 -12.76
N GLY A 701 -45.54 5.35 -14.08
CA GLY A 701 -45.49 6.57 -14.90
C GLY A 701 -44.36 7.60 -14.70
N ASN A 702 -43.74 7.99 -15.84
CA ASN A 702 -43.45 9.35 -16.30
C ASN A 702 -42.91 10.45 -15.33
N LYS A 703 -42.32 10.21 -14.14
CA LYS A 703 -41.99 11.29 -13.19
C LYS A 703 -40.51 11.70 -13.20
N THR A 704 -40.24 12.92 -13.68
CA THR A 704 -38.96 13.61 -13.50
C THR A 704 -38.63 13.75 -12.01
N ILE A 705 -37.41 13.37 -11.62
CA ILE A 705 -37.00 13.42 -10.21
C ILE A 705 -36.05 14.59 -9.99
N GLN A 706 -36.38 15.44 -9.03
CA GLN A 706 -35.56 16.57 -8.63
C GLN A 706 -34.91 16.31 -7.28
N TYR A 707 -33.61 16.58 -7.18
CA TYR A 707 -32.86 16.51 -5.93
C TYR A 707 -32.09 17.79 -5.68
N LYS A 708 -32.13 18.26 -4.43
CA LYS A 708 -31.30 19.37 -3.96
C LYS A 708 -29.86 18.92 -3.73
N LEU A 709 -28.90 19.77 -4.09
CA LEU A 709 -27.47 19.48 -4.01
C LEU A 709 -27.00 19.24 -2.57
N LYS A 710 -27.66 19.87 -1.57
CA LYS A 710 -27.42 19.59 -0.15
C LYS A 710 -27.71 18.16 0.27
N ASP A 711 -28.55 17.43 -0.46
CA ASP A 711 -28.95 16.06 -0.14
C ASP A 711 -28.12 15.02 -0.92
N LEU A 712 -27.22 15.49 -1.79
CA LEU A 712 -26.40 14.67 -2.67
C LEU A 712 -24.92 14.71 -2.32
N ILE A 713 -24.23 13.64 -2.68
CA ILE A 713 -22.79 13.52 -2.68
C ILE A 713 -22.39 13.26 -4.13
N VAL A 714 -21.58 14.15 -4.68
CA VAL A 714 -21.20 14.10 -6.11
C VAL A 714 -19.69 13.89 -6.20
N LYS A 715 -19.28 12.79 -6.83
CA LYS A 715 -17.89 12.44 -7.15
C LYS A 715 -17.68 12.63 -8.66
N PRO A 716 -17.09 13.75 -9.12
CA PRO A 716 -16.98 14.04 -10.55
C PRO A 716 -15.88 13.25 -11.25
N LYS A 717 -16.00 13.14 -12.56
CA LYS A 717 -15.08 12.55 -13.55
C LYS A 717 -14.85 11.04 -13.47
N ASN A 718 -14.36 10.56 -12.34
CA ASN A 718 -13.86 9.19 -12.22
C ASN A 718 -14.99 8.28 -11.77
N ILE A 719 -15.46 7.43 -12.70
CA ILE A 719 -16.55 6.51 -12.46
C ILE A 719 -15.95 5.13 -12.24
N TYR A 720 -16.26 4.54 -11.09
CA TYR A 720 -15.87 3.18 -10.75
C TYR A 720 -17.10 2.32 -10.45
N ILE A 721 -17.05 1.08 -10.92
CA ILE A 721 -18.11 0.09 -10.78
C ILE A 721 -17.51 -1.13 -10.13
N GLN A 722 -18.02 -1.50 -8.98
CA GLN A 722 -17.61 -2.72 -8.30
C GLN A 722 -18.47 -3.88 -8.81
N ILE A 723 -17.84 -4.90 -9.39
CA ILE A 723 -18.50 -6.11 -9.89
C ILE A 723 -18.74 -7.07 -8.72
N ARG A 724 -20.01 -7.43 -8.50
CA ARG A 724 -20.44 -8.19 -7.31
C ARG A 724 -20.83 -9.62 -7.68
N ARG A 725 -20.62 -10.51 -6.71
CA ARG A 725 -21.09 -11.91 -6.81
C ARG A 725 -22.60 -12.04 -6.83
N ASN A 726 -23.32 -11.11 -6.19
CA ASN A 726 -24.77 -11.24 -5.99
C ASN A 726 -25.52 -10.90 -7.29
N GLU A 727 -26.29 -11.87 -7.80
CA GLU A 727 -27.09 -11.77 -9.03
C GLU A 727 -28.05 -10.58 -9.03
N MET A 728 -28.47 -10.11 -7.84
CA MET A 728 -29.31 -8.92 -7.70
C MET A 728 -28.76 -7.69 -8.44
N PHE A 729 -27.44 -7.52 -8.50
CA PHE A 729 -26.80 -6.37 -9.15
C PHE A 729 -26.45 -6.63 -10.63
N ARG A 730 -26.60 -7.88 -11.11
CA ARG A 730 -26.10 -8.31 -12.43
C ARG A 730 -26.71 -7.52 -13.57
N LYS A 731 -28.00 -7.22 -13.50
CA LYS A 731 -28.70 -6.39 -14.50
C LYS A 731 -28.14 -4.97 -14.55
N SER A 732 -27.89 -4.35 -13.39
CA SER A 732 -27.29 -3.02 -13.34
C SER A 732 -25.84 -2.99 -13.84
N GLU A 733 -25.05 -4.02 -13.51
CA GLU A 733 -23.67 -4.17 -13.98
C GLU A 733 -23.63 -4.31 -15.51
N LEU A 734 -24.48 -5.19 -16.07
CA LEU A 734 -24.62 -5.39 -17.51
C LEU A 734 -25.04 -4.11 -18.25
N ASN A 735 -26.01 -3.35 -17.70
CA ASN A 735 -26.43 -2.10 -18.31
C ASN A 735 -25.27 -1.11 -18.47
N VAL A 736 -24.37 -1.04 -17.48
CA VAL A 736 -23.22 -0.14 -17.60
C VAL A 736 -22.13 -0.70 -18.52
N ILE A 737 -21.93 -2.02 -18.54
CA ILE A 737 -21.01 -2.66 -19.49
C ILE A 737 -21.49 -2.41 -20.93
N ASN A 738 -22.79 -2.59 -21.22
CA ASN A 738 -23.37 -2.30 -22.53
C ASN A 738 -23.23 -0.81 -22.89
N TRP A 739 -23.44 0.10 -21.94
CA TRP A 739 -23.18 1.51 -22.16
C TRP A 739 -21.70 1.81 -22.48
N LEU A 740 -20.76 1.10 -21.84
CA LEU A 740 -19.33 1.21 -22.17
C LEU A 740 -19.00 0.68 -23.57
N ILE A 741 -19.67 -0.40 -24.00
CA ILE A 741 -19.58 -0.94 -25.37
C ILE A 741 -20.10 0.11 -26.37
N GLU A 742 -21.25 0.72 -26.13
CA GLU A 742 -21.83 1.74 -27.02
C GLU A 742 -20.94 2.99 -27.12
N LYS A 743 -20.36 3.43 -26.00
CA LYS A 743 -19.55 4.66 -25.95
C LYS A 743 -18.09 4.45 -26.35
N GLN A 744 -17.62 3.21 -26.44
CA GLN A 744 -16.22 2.86 -26.73
C GLN A 744 -15.23 3.68 -25.89
N LEU A 745 -15.40 3.70 -24.56
CA LEU A 745 -14.51 4.42 -23.65
C LEU A 745 -13.35 3.55 -23.19
N ARG A 746 -12.17 4.17 -23.08
CA ARG A 746 -11.00 3.58 -22.43
C ARG A 746 -11.34 3.21 -20.99
N THR A 747 -11.32 1.92 -20.71
CA THR A 747 -11.73 1.33 -19.44
C THR A 747 -10.55 0.59 -18.82
N PHE A 748 -10.33 0.83 -17.52
CA PHE A 748 -9.39 0.12 -16.67
C PHE A 748 -10.15 -1.00 -15.95
N VAL A 749 -9.79 -2.25 -16.24
CA VAL A 749 -10.43 -3.45 -15.74
C VAL A 749 -9.52 -4.10 -14.70
N TYR A 750 -9.91 -4.00 -13.44
CA TYR A 750 -9.21 -4.64 -12.34
C TYR A 750 -9.74 -6.07 -12.14
N LEU A 751 -8.81 -7.02 -12.05
CA LEU A 751 -9.09 -8.45 -11.93
C LEU A 751 -8.69 -8.99 -10.57
N LYS A 752 -9.42 -9.99 -10.08
CA LYS A 752 -9.12 -10.75 -8.86
C LYS A 752 -7.98 -11.75 -9.06
N LYS A 753 -6.85 -11.26 -9.56
CA LYS A 753 -5.64 -12.05 -9.83
C LYS A 753 -4.46 -11.55 -8.99
N PRO A 754 -3.52 -12.44 -8.62
CA PRO A 754 -2.33 -12.05 -7.87
C PRO A 754 -1.33 -11.23 -8.70
N VAL A 755 -1.26 -11.49 -10.02
CA VAL A 755 -0.48 -10.75 -11.02
C VAL A 755 -1.35 -10.54 -12.26
N ASN A 756 -0.96 -9.67 -13.20
CA ASN A 756 -1.78 -9.30 -14.37
C ASN A 756 -3.20 -8.89 -13.97
N ASN A 757 -3.30 -8.10 -12.90
CA ASN A 757 -4.55 -7.72 -12.27
C ASN A 757 -5.19 -6.46 -12.86
N LEU A 758 -4.58 -5.88 -13.90
CA LEU A 758 -5.06 -4.71 -14.60
C LEU A 758 -5.02 -4.96 -16.10
N GLU A 759 -6.16 -4.81 -16.75
CA GLU A 759 -6.26 -4.75 -18.21
C GLU A 759 -6.81 -3.38 -18.62
N ILE A 760 -6.28 -2.80 -19.68
CA ILE A 760 -6.68 -1.47 -20.15
C ILE A 760 -7.09 -1.58 -21.62
N GLY A 761 -8.27 -1.10 -21.96
CA GLY A 761 -8.77 -1.18 -23.33
C GLY A 761 -10.22 -0.75 -23.51
N TYR A 762 -10.83 -1.21 -24.60
CA TYR A 762 -12.19 -0.90 -25.00
C TYR A 762 -13.03 -2.17 -25.00
N ILE A 763 -14.12 -2.17 -24.25
CA ILE A 763 -15.02 -3.32 -24.18
C ILE A 763 -15.76 -3.45 -25.52
N GLN A 764 -15.71 -4.64 -26.11
CA GLN A 764 -16.31 -4.94 -27.42
C GLN A 764 -17.64 -5.69 -27.29
N ASP A 765 -17.69 -6.69 -26.41
CA ASP A 765 -18.85 -7.58 -26.28
C ASP A 765 -18.93 -8.14 -24.85
N VAL A 766 -20.13 -8.53 -24.43
CA VAL A 766 -20.37 -9.22 -23.16
C VAL A 766 -21.31 -10.40 -23.38
N LYS A 767 -20.82 -11.61 -23.07
CA LYS A 767 -21.61 -12.83 -23.14
C LYS A 767 -21.90 -13.35 -21.74
N ILE A 768 -23.15 -13.26 -21.33
CA ILE A 768 -23.64 -13.82 -20.08
C ILE A 768 -24.89 -14.66 -20.36
N ASN A 769 -24.82 -15.97 -20.10
CA ASN A 769 -26.00 -16.83 -20.06
C ASN A 769 -26.75 -16.57 -18.75
N ILE A 770 -27.87 -15.86 -18.84
CA ILE A 770 -28.73 -15.56 -17.70
C ILE A 770 -29.62 -16.78 -17.34
N GLU A 771 -29.86 -17.70 -18.28
CA GLU A 771 -30.86 -18.78 -18.14
C GLU A 771 -30.39 -20.04 -17.39
N ASP A 772 -29.10 -20.36 -17.34
CA ASP A 772 -28.59 -21.56 -16.62
C ASP A 772 -28.54 -21.39 -15.08
N SER A 773 -28.73 -20.17 -14.57
CA SER A 773 -28.66 -19.84 -13.15
C SER A 773 -29.81 -20.40 -12.30
N LYS A 774 -30.90 -20.87 -12.92
CA LYS A 774 -32.04 -21.49 -12.22
C LYS A 774 -31.91 -23.00 -12.01
N LYS A 775 -31.00 -23.70 -12.70
CA LYS A 775 -30.81 -25.15 -12.55
C LYS A 775 -29.48 -25.47 -11.85
N LYS A 776 -29.46 -25.37 -10.52
CA LYS A 776 -28.42 -25.99 -9.68
C LYS A 776 -28.60 -27.52 -9.64
N SER A 777 -28.39 -28.20 -10.75
CA SER A 777 -28.09 -29.64 -10.77
C SER A 777 -27.64 -30.04 -12.17
N ASN A 778 -26.35 -29.91 -12.45
CA ASN A 778 -25.59 -30.89 -13.20
C ASN A 778 -24.13 -30.40 -13.29
N LYS A 779 -23.30 -30.93 -12.38
CA LYS A 779 -21.86 -30.95 -12.56
C LYS A 779 -21.57 -31.93 -13.71
N GLY A 780 -21.35 -31.39 -14.90
CA GLY A 780 -20.99 -32.22 -16.05
C GLY A 780 -20.77 -31.39 -17.31
N LYS A 781 -19.51 -31.01 -17.54
CA LYS A 781 -18.89 -30.72 -18.85
C LYS A 781 -19.81 -30.04 -19.89
N ASN A 782 -19.91 -28.71 -19.82
CA ASN A 782 -19.94 -27.76 -20.94
C ASN A 782 -20.20 -26.34 -20.40
N GLU A 783 -19.22 -25.76 -19.71
CA GLU A 783 -19.26 -24.34 -19.36
C GLU A 783 -19.01 -23.49 -20.62
N LYS A 784 -20.07 -23.06 -21.31
CA LYS A 784 -19.98 -21.81 -22.09
C LYS A 784 -19.83 -20.67 -21.07
N SER A 785 -18.60 -20.41 -20.65
CA SER A 785 -18.26 -19.49 -19.56
C SER A 785 -18.73 -18.06 -19.85
N ASN A 786 -19.31 -17.37 -18.86
CA ASN A 786 -19.64 -15.94 -18.98
C ASN A 786 -18.35 -15.10 -19.09
N TYR A 787 -18.22 -14.26 -20.11
CA TYR A 787 -17.02 -13.46 -20.36
C TYR A 787 -17.33 -12.06 -20.93
N ILE A 788 -16.35 -11.17 -20.81
CA ILE A 788 -16.30 -9.89 -21.52
C ILE A 788 -15.17 -9.98 -22.56
N SER A 789 -15.44 -9.54 -23.79
CA SER A 789 -14.42 -9.33 -24.81
C SER A 789 -13.97 -7.88 -24.78
N MET A 790 -12.66 -7.65 -24.79
CA MET A 790 -12.06 -6.33 -24.82
C MET A 790 -10.92 -6.30 -25.82
N LYS A 791 -10.80 -5.20 -26.56
CA LYS A 791 -9.59 -4.89 -27.31
C LYS A 791 -8.68 -4.04 -26.42
N ASN A 792 -7.51 -4.57 -26.06
CA ASN A 792 -6.59 -3.87 -25.16
C ASN A 792 -5.92 -2.68 -25.88
N ILE A 793 -5.23 -1.82 -25.12
CA ILE A 793 -4.49 -0.67 -25.66
C ILE A 793 -3.29 -1.06 -26.55
N PHE A 794 -2.90 -2.33 -26.56
CA PHE A 794 -1.88 -2.89 -27.45
C PHE A 794 -2.48 -3.45 -28.75
N GLY A 795 -3.81 -3.41 -28.91
CA GLY A 795 -4.53 -3.86 -30.11
C GLY A 795 -4.94 -5.34 -30.11
N GLU A 796 -4.69 -6.08 -29.03
CA GLU A 796 -5.01 -7.50 -28.89
C GLU A 796 -6.44 -7.71 -28.38
N ASP A 797 -7.10 -8.75 -28.89
CA ASP A 797 -8.42 -9.19 -28.43
C ASP A 797 -8.29 -10.13 -27.23
N ILE A 798 -8.82 -9.71 -26.08
CA ILE A 798 -8.76 -10.45 -24.81
C ILE A 798 -10.17 -10.86 -24.39
N LYS A 799 -10.32 -12.10 -23.92
CA LYS A 799 -11.54 -12.59 -23.26
C LYS A 799 -11.30 -12.71 -21.76
N ILE A 800 -12.04 -11.91 -20.99
CA ILE A 800 -11.94 -11.84 -19.54
C ILE A 800 -13.14 -12.57 -18.92
N PRO A 801 -12.94 -13.64 -18.13
CA PRO A 801 -14.03 -14.31 -17.42
C PRO A 801 -14.75 -13.36 -16.47
N TYR A 802 -16.07 -13.30 -16.51
CA TYR A 802 -16.85 -12.34 -15.72
C TYR A 802 -16.59 -12.46 -14.21
N ASN A 803 -16.40 -13.69 -13.70
CA ASN A 803 -16.18 -13.95 -12.28
C ASN A 803 -14.82 -13.38 -11.78
N SER A 804 -13.87 -13.20 -12.68
CA SER A 804 -12.55 -12.62 -12.38
C SER A 804 -12.57 -11.10 -12.25
N LEU A 805 -13.63 -10.42 -12.72
CA LEU A 805 -13.76 -8.97 -12.64
C LEU A 805 -13.95 -8.51 -11.19
N GLU A 806 -13.25 -7.43 -10.83
CA GLU A 806 -13.37 -6.77 -9.53
C GLU A 806 -13.95 -5.36 -9.67
N VAL A 807 -13.26 -4.49 -10.42
CA VAL A 807 -13.65 -3.09 -10.60
C VAL A 807 -13.46 -2.69 -12.05
N LEU A 808 -14.45 -1.99 -12.61
CA LEU A 808 -14.30 -1.25 -13.86
C LEU A 808 -14.14 0.24 -13.51
N LEU A 809 -13.12 0.89 -14.04
CA LEU A 809 -12.85 2.32 -13.85
C LEU A 809 -12.71 3.01 -15.21
N PHE A 810 -13.37 4.15 -15.38
CA PHE A 810 -13.26 4.98 -16.58
C PHE A 810 -13.51 6.46 -16.22
N GLU A 811 -13.13 7.35 -17.13
CA GLU A 811 -13.38 8.78 -16.99
C GLU A 811 -14.49 9.23 -17.94
N TYR A 812 -15.34 10.13 -17.45
CA TYR A 812 -16.42 10.74 -18.23
C TYR A 812 -16.66 12.18 -17.80
N ASN A 813 -17.35 12.97 -18.62
CA ASN A 813 -17.61 14.39 -18.35
C ASN A 813 -18.58 14.64 -17.17
N THR A 814 -19.22 13.60 -16.62
CA THR A 814 -20.19 13.72 -15.52
C THR A 814 -19.64 13.22 -14.18
N ALA A 815 -20.47 12.54 -13.37
CA ALA A 815 -20.17 12.17 -12.00
C ALA A 815 -20.89 10.90 -11.56
N ILE A 816 -20.35 10.27 -10.51
CA ILE A 816 -21.11 9.37 -9.65
C ILE A 816 -21.86 10.21 -8.61
N ILE A 817 -23.18 10.02 -8.52
CA ILE A 817 -24.04 10.70 -7.55
C ILE A 817 -24.63 9.67 -6.58
N GLN A 818 -24.64 9.99 -5.29
CA GLN A 818 -25.30 9.20 -4.26
C GLN A 818 -26.07 10.10 -3.28
N LYS A 819 -27.17 9.61 -2.72
CA LYS A 819 -27.93 10.35 -1.71
C LYS A 819 -27.26 10.30 -0.35
N LYS A 820 -27.21 11.42 0.36
CA LYS A 820 -26.71 11.50 1.74
C LYS A 820 -27.54 10.69 2.72
N SER A 821 -28.85 10.60 2.48
CA SER A 821 -29.75 9.77 3.30
C SER A 821 -29.46 8.27 3.18
N GLU A 822 -28.69 7.85 2.18
CA GLU A 822 -28.25 6.46 1.99
C GLU A 822 -26.83 6.21 2.53
N THR A 823 -26.14 7.24 3.02
CA THR A 823 -24.80 7.12 3.63
C THR A 823 -24.84 7.17 5.14
N SER A 824 -23.96 6.39 5.78
CA SER A 824 -23.80 6.36 7.23
C SER A 824 -23.19 7.65 7.78
N ILE A 825 -23.36 7.91 9.08
CA ILE A 825 -22.81 9.10 9.75
C ILE A 825 -21.28 9.10 9.66
N PHE A 826 -20.65 7.95 9.84
CA PHE A 826 -19.20 7.84 9.81
C PHE A 826 -18.64 8.04 8.38
N SER A 827 -19.33 7.54 7.35
CA SER A 827 -18.98 7.82 5.95
C SER A 827 -19.11 9.32 5.62
N LYS A 828 -20.12 10.00 6.15
CA LYS A 828 -20.27 11.47 6.02
C LYS A 828 -19.11 12.24 6.64
N LEU A 829 -18.60 11.79 7.80
CA LEU A 829 -17.38 12.32 8.42
C LEU A 829 -16.16 12.12 7.50
N GLY A 830 -16.02 10.93 6.92
CA GLY A 830 -15.00 10.64 5.91
C GLY A 830 -15.05 11.61 4.73
N TYR A 831 -16.23 11.88 4.17
CA TYR A 831 -16.39 12.84 3.07
C TYR A 831 -16.08 14.29 3.46
N LEU A 832 -16.35 14.70 4.70
CA LEU A 832 -15.92 16.01 5.18
C LEU A 832 -14.40 16.14 5.25
N ILE A 833 -13.71 15.09 5.68
CA ILE A 833 -12.25 15.03 5.70
C ILE A 833 -11.71 15.12 4.27
N VAL A 834 -12.25 14.32 3.35
CA VAL A 834 -11.87 14.36 1.92
C VAL A 834 -12.09 15.76 1.34
N ARG A 835 -13.26 16.39 1.57
CA ARG A 835 -13.55 17.75 1.10
C ARG A 835 -12.56 18.78 1.66
N LYS A 836 -12.10 18.63 2.91
CA LYS A 836 -11.14 19.55 3.53
C LYS A 836 -9.75 19.47 2.90
N PHE A 837 -9.29 18.27 2.56
CA PHE A 837 -7.92 18.04 2.05
C PHE A 837 -7.83 18.01 0.51
N LYS A 838 -8.92 17.62 -0.16
CA LYS A 838 -9.06 17.47 -1.61
C LYS A 838 -10.45 17.93 -2.08
N PRO A 839 -10.79 19.24 -1.94
CA PRO A 839 -12.10 19.78 -2.31
C PRO A 839 -12.46 19.56 -3.79
N GLU A 840 -11.48 19.36 -4.65
CA GLU A 840 -11.64 19.03 -6.08
C GLU A 840 -12.23 17.63 -6.34
N LYS A 841 -12.16 16.71 -5.37
CA LYS A 841 -12.59 15.31 -5.56
C LYS A 841 -14.05 15.04 -5.22
N ILE A 842 -14.73 15.97 -4.55
CA ILE A 842 -16.07 15.72 -4.01
C ILE A 842 -16.85 17.02 -3.80
N PHE A 843 -18.11 17.06 -4.25
CA PHE A 843 -19.08 18.04 -3.77
C PHE A 843 -19.89 17.43 -2.62
N TYR A 844 -19.70 17.98 -1.43
CA TYR A 844 -20.41 17.58 -0.22
C TYR A 844 -20.82 18.81 0.60
N LEU A 845 -22.08 19.24 0.53
CA LEU A 845 -22.55 20.49 1.13
C LEU A 845 -23.34 20.28 2.45
N ASN A 846 -22.73 20.47 3.64
CA ASN A 846 -23.35 20.79 4.96
C ASN A 846 -22.36 20.52 6.14
N LYS A 847 -22.70 20.97 7.37
CA LYS A 847 -22.12 20.44 8.62
C LYS A 847 -22.79 19.08 8.92
N ILE A 848 -22.10 18.15 9.58
CA ILE A 848 -22.74 16.91 10.10
C ILE A 848 -23.89 17.30 10.99
#